data_AF-A0A6G1GL15-F1
#
_entry.id   AF-A0A6G1GL15-F1
#
_cell.length_a   1.000
_cell.length_b   1.000
_cell.length_c   1.000
_cell.angle_alpha   90.00
_cell.angle_beta   90.00
_cell.angle_gamma   90.00
#
_symmetry.space_group_name_H-M   'P 1'
#
loop_
_entity.id
_entity.type
_entity.pdbx_description
1 polymer ?
#
loop_
_entity_poly.entity_id
_entity_poly.type
_entity_poly.pdbx_seq_one_letter_code
_entity_poly.pdbx_strand_id
1 'polypeptide(L)'
;MLSLIPHLAALFYCATAVSGQDATFNPLVSFKDIHAVEAAGMQNIHIQYLGQIDGDLSIHYGSCSLKHTAHAHHRVGRTHVGRHPLAKRHVRWSGSRPTRFVWLPPADIESGHCLHAFAEDVLVGTSQPIRVAKRKIRRGVAFADVADSEGPWFDGVEYLQQKEPDETFVAEAKGKSIGIIGGGMSGLMTSLLLSSVGIQDWKILEASQRVGGRVHTSYLNGTRPDQYQYQEMGPMRFPVSIELPGTNESIPMNDHRMVFQLADHLNELNGNSSEYAVNFIPWIQSASGDPATTSKRLPDGTVPSVGDLEASPMLADNVNATYSNETAVALAQAAYDAWVGLDEEKLKSFALNIFEAHKQAIKDGLFDYSEAGYLRYKLRVDLNITDQAASTASNNPSWPYENVYFSATTWKTIDQGLSQLPRAFEPLVLNKTSFGVKVSEMAWDPLTKKISVHWRPNSEFSMTTASESFDHVVVAVPFTRVRLWRLPPYSSLLTRAIKTLNYVQSCKVALHYKTRFWEHLPEPILGGCGSTDIPGVGSVCYPSYTLNASGPGVILGNYAFGAEARSLASLTETEHVALIQRAMVEIHGEVAAEQWTGNYDRICWENDEFQAGAWCEPLVGQQELYLPAYFRTEMGTVFVGEHTSWTHAWIWSALESAVRGTAQLLLDMGLVDEAKEVTGTWMARWLRM
;
A
#
# COMPACT_ATOMS: atom_id res chain seq x y z
N MET A 1 46.84 -40.73 -33.92
CA MET A 1 46.73 -41.82 -34.92
C MET A 1 45.41 -41.63 -35.64
N LEU A 2 45.48 -41.42 -36.97
CA LEU A 2 44.47 -41.55 -38.05
C LEU A 2 43.01 -41.12 -37.77
N SER A 3 42.54 -39.99 -38.31
CA SER A 3 42.13 -39.70 -39.71
C SER A 3 40.74 -40.23 -40.08
N LEU A 4 39.84 -39.32 -40.47
CA LEU A 4 39.24 -39.29 -41.81
C LEU A 4 38.35 -38.05 -42.00
N ILE A 5 38.56 -37.43 -43.15
CA ILE A 5 37.98 -36.21 -43.72
C ILE A 5 36.70 -36.56 -44.48
N PRO A 6 35.80 -35.60 -44.73
CA PRO A 6 35.28 -35.48 -46.08
C PRO A 6 35.38 -34.05 -46.65
N HIS A 7 35.79 -34.02 -47.91
CA HIS A 7 35.82 -32.87 -48.80
C HIS A 7 34.40 -32.42 -49.19
N LEU A 8 34.17 -31.11 -49.26
CA LEU A 8 33.14 -30.55 -50.15
C LEU A 8 33.72 -29.37 -50.94
N ALA A 9 33.49 -29.45 -52.24
CA ALA A 9 34.13 -28.68 -53.29
C ALA A 9 33.60 -27.25 -53.37
N ALA A 10 34.53 -26.30 -53.58
CA ALA A 10 34.22 -24.92 -53.93
C ALA A 10 33.89 -24.82 -55.43
N LEU A 11 32.64 -24.46 -55.74
CA LEU A 11 32.21 -24.05 -57.07
C LEU A 11 32.57 -22.56 -57.27
N PHE A 12 33.60 -22.31 -58.06
CA PHE A 12 33.90 -20.99 -58.61
C PHE A 12 32.88 -20.68 -59.72
N TYR A 13 31.89 -19.82 -59.43
CA TYR A 13 31.11 -19.15 -60.46
C TYR A 13 31.89 -17.94 -60.97
N CYS A 14 32.39 -18.04 -62.21
CA CYS A 14 32.85 -16.89 -62.99
C CYS A 14 31.62 -16.07 -63.40
N ALA A 15 31.31 -15.02 -62.66
CA ALA A 15 30.35 -14.01 -63.09
C ALA A 15 31.06 -13.02 -64.04
N THR A 16 30.62 -13.01 -65.29
CA THR A 16 31.00 -12.03 -66.30
C THR A 16 30.49 -10.65 -65.86
N ALA A 17 31.42 -9.75 -65.51
CA ALA A 17 31.12 -8.36 -65.27
C ALA A 17 30.76 -7.67 -66.60
N VAL A 18 29.46 -7.44 -66.82
CA VAL A 18 29.00 -6.48 -67.82
C VAL A 18 29.16 -5.10 -67.20
N SER A 19 30.21 -4.37 -67.59
CA SER A 19 30.37 -2.97 -67.22
C SER A 19 29.38 -2.11 -68.02
N GLY A 20 28.16 -2.03 -67.51
CA GLY A 20 27.27 -0.91 -67.82
C GLY A 20 27.87 0.35 -67.21
N GLN A 21 28.12 1.37 -68.05
CA GLN A 21 28.45 2.71 -67.59
C GLN A 21 27.24 3.27 -66.85
N ASP A 22 27.18 3.06 -65.53
CA ASP A 22 26.30 3.83 -64.66
C ASP A 22 26.79 5.28 -64.69
N ALA A 23 25.89 6.19 -65.06
CA ALA A 23 26.10 7.61 -64.92
C ALA A 23 26.58 7.89 -63.49
N THR A 24 27.72 8.56 -63.35
CA THR A 24 28.33 8.86 -62.05
C THR A 24 27.32 9.62 -61.18
N PHE A 25 26.75 8.92 -60.19
CA PHE A 25 25.88 9.52 -59.20
C PHE A 25 26.71 10.51 -58.38
N ASN A 26 26.51 11.80 -58.62
CA ASN A 26 27.11 12.86 -57.83
C ASN A 26 26.13 13.24 -56.71
N PRO A 27 26.36 12.83 -55.45
CA PRO A 27 25.47 13.15 -54.35
C PRO A 27 25.46 14.66 -54.10
N LEU A 28 24.27 15.25 -54.02
CA LEU A 28 24.07 16.63 -53.60
C LEU A 28 23.84 16.74 -52.08
N VAL A 29 23.54 15.61 -51.43
CA VAL A 29 23.40 15.48 -49.97
C VAL A 29 24.29 14.34 -49.47
N SER A 30 25.05 14.58 -48.39
CA SER A 30 25.72 13.53 -47.62
C SER A 30 25.18 13.45 -46.20
N PHE A 31 25.11 12.23 -45.66
CA PHE A 31 24.73 11.98 -44.28
C PHE A 31 25.99 11.92 -43.40
N LYS A 32 25.96 12.59 -42.25
CA LYS A 32 27.07 12.61 -41.29
C LYS A 32 26.78 11.73 -40.08
N ASP A 33 27.82 11.01 -39.66
CA ASP A 33 27.94 10.37 -38.34
C ASP A 33 26.76 9.46 -37.94
N ILE A 34 26.13 8.77 -38.90
CA ILE A 34 25.05 7.82 -38.66
C ILE A 34 25.42 6.41 -39.12
N HIS A 35 25.82 5.59 -38.16
CA HIS A 35 26.26 4.20 -38.39
C HIS A 35 25.45 3.19 -37.59
N ALA A 36 24.85 3.62 -36.49
CA ALA A 36 23.97 2.80 -35.68
C ALA A 36 22.82 3.63 -35.13
N VAL A 37 21.66 3.00 -35.03
CA VAL A 37 20.46 3.57 -34.39
C VAL A 37 19.80 2.55 -33.50
N GLU A 38 18.99 3.03 -32.56
CA GLU A 38 18.22 2.19 -31.64
C GLU A 38 16.78 2.07 -32.13
N ALA A 39 16.26 0.84 -32.23
CA ALA A 39 14.85 0.62 -32.54
C ALA A 39 13.97 1.21 -31.42
N ALA A 40 12.91 1.95 -31.77
CA ALA A 40 12.07 2.69 -30.82
C ALA A 40 12.86 3.65 -29.91
N GLY A 41 13.90 4.28 -30.46
CA GLY A 41 14.63 5.39 -29.83
C GLY A 41 14.52 6.68 -30.64
N MET A 42 15.25 7.72 -30.23
CA MET A 42 15.35 8.98 -30.98
C MET A 42 16.76 9.17 -31.53
N GLN A 43 16.88 9.42 -32.83
CA GLN A 43 18.15 9.64 -33.51
C GLN A 43 18.17 11.00 -34.21
N ASN A 44 19.23 11.78 -33.98
CA ASN A 44 19.52 12.95 -34.80
C ASN A 44 20.21 12.52 -36.10
N ILE A 45 19.67 12.97 -37.23
CA ILE A 45 20.27 12.83 -38.56
C ILE A 45 20.85 14.17 -38.96
N HIS A 46 22.15 14.16 -39.26
CA HIS A 46 22.84 15.32 -39.78
C HIS A 46 23.11 15.13 -41.26
N ILE A 47 22.77 16.14 -42.06
CA ILE A 47 23.07 16.15 -43.48
C ILE A 47 23.90 17.35 -43.86
N GLN A 48 24.77 17.18 -44.85
CA GLN A 48 25.52 18.25 -45.49
C GLN A 48 25.09 18.36 -46.95
N TYR A 49 24.84 19.59 -47.39
CA TYR A 49 24.57 19.89 -48.79
C TYR A 49 25.90 20.10 -49.52
N LEU A 50 26.15 19.29 -50.54
CA LEU A 50 27.33 19.34 -51.41
C LEU A 50 27.09 20.18 -52.67
N GLY A 51 25.82 20.48 -52.98
CA GLY A 51 25.40 21.36 -54.07
C GLY A 51 24.14 22.17 -53.74
N GLN A 52 23.69 22.99 -54.68
CA GLN A 52 22.43 23.73 -54.51
C GLN A 52 21.23 22.81 -54.78
N ILE A 53 20.38 22.68 -53.77
CA ILE A 53 19.09 22.00 -53.86
C ILE A 53 18.00 23.02 -53.57
N ASP A 54 17.01 23.11 -54.44
CA ASP A 54 15.82 23.93 -54.32
C ASP A 54 14.60 23.05 -54.56
N GLY A 55 13.55 23.16 -53.72
CA GLY A 55 12.33 22.37 -53.87
C GLY A 55 11.98 21.55 -52.63
N ASP A 56 11.22 20.47 -52.82
CA ASP A 56 10.89 19.51 -51.78
C ASP A 56 12.05 18.55 -51.50
N LEU A 57 12.43 18.39 -50.25
CA LEU A 57 13.44 17.44 -49.79
C LEU A 57 12.78 16.44 -48.83
N SER A 58 12.89 15.16 -49.14
CA SER A 58 12.43 14.08 -48.27
C SER A 58 13.54 13.09 -47.94
N ILE A 59 13.52 12.56 -46.71
CA ILE A 59 14.46 11.55 -46.24
C ILE A 59 13.66 10.29 -45.95
N HIS A 60 14.15 9.15 -46.44
CA HIS A 60 13.51 7.84 -46.34
C HIS A 60 14.50 6.79 -45.86
N TYR A 61 13.99 5.76 -45.19
CA TYR A 61 14.76 4.60 -44.79
C TYR A 61 14.32 3.37 -45.60
N GLY A 62 15.26 2.60 -46.13
CA GLY A 62 14.96 1.41 -46.92
C GLY A 62 16.21 0.69 -47.41
N SER A 63 16.02 -0.32 -48.27
CA SER A 63 17.13 -1.07 -48.86
C SER A 63 18.16 -0.13 -49.51
N CYS A 64 19.45 -0.37 -49.34
CA CYS A 64 20.50 0.53 -49.87
C CYS A 64 20.50 0.66 -51.40
N SER A 65 19.75 -0.18 -52.12
CA SER A 65 19.50 -0.08 -53.56
C SER A 65 18.22 0.71 -53.92
N LEU A 66 17.59 1.39 -52.96
CA LEU A 66 16.34 2.14 -53.15
C LEU A 66 16.49 3.22 -54.23
N LYS A 67 15.64 3.14 -55.26
CA LYS A 67 15.56 4.14 -56.34
C LYS A 67 14.30 4.99 -56.32
N HIS A 68 13.24 4.52 -55.67
CA HIS A 68 11.94 5.19 -55.61
C HIS A 68 11.39 5.20 -54.19
N THR A 69 10.81 6.32 -53.77
CA THR A 69 10.28 6.53 -52.41
C THR A 69 9.16 5.56 -52.04
N ALA A 70 8.39 5.04 -53.01
CA ALA A 70 7.31 4.08 -52.79
C ALA A 70 7.79 2.72 -52.23
N HIS A 71 9.07 2.38 -52.41
CA HIS A 71 9.65 1.13 -51.90
C HIS A 71 10.45 1.35 -50.60
N ALA A 72 10.40 2.54 -50.03
CA ALA A 72 11.00 2.80 -48.73
C ALA A 72 10.23 2.01 -47.65
N HIS A 73 10.95 1.55 -46.62
CA HIS A 73 10.31 1.01 -45.43
C HIS A 73 9.44 2.08 -44.77
N HIS A 74 9.97 3.30 -44.62
CA HIS A 74 9.20 4.44 -44.13
C HIS A 74 9.90 5.77 -44.49
N ARG A 75 9.11 6.85 -44.49
CA ARG A 75 9.62 8.21 -44.62
C ARG A 75 10.05 8.73 -43.25
N VAL A 76 11.28 9.21 -43.16
CA VAL A 76 11.84 9.81 -41.95
C VAL A 76 11.35 11.25 -41.77
N GLY A 77 11.31 12.02 -42.86
CA GLY A 77 10.87 13.41 -42.82
C GLY A 77 10.76 14.05 -44.20
N ARG A 78 10.10 15.20 -44.28
CA ARG A 78 9.92 15.99 -45.51
C ARG A 78 9.95 17.48 -45.21
N THR A 79 10.60 18.27 -46.06
CA THR A 79 10.72 19.71 -45.89
C THR A 79 10.96 20.43 -47.22
N HIS A 80 10.75 21.74 -47.27
CA HIS A 80 11.08 22.55 -48.45
C HIS A 80 12.40 23.29 -48.22
N VAL A 81 13.27 23.33 -49.22
CA VAL A 81 14.62 23.89 -49.13
C VAL A 81 14.92 24.88 -50.25
N GLY A 82 15.89 25.76 -50.01
CA GLY A 82 16.41 26.66 -51.04
C GLY A 82 15.44 27.78 -51.43
N ARG A 83 15.24 28.00 -52.74
CA ARG A 83 14.39 29.08 -53.28
C ARG A 83 12.88 28.79 -53.25
N HIS A 84 12.46 27.65 -52.73
CA HIS A 84 11.05 27.29 -52.66
C HIS A 84 10.25 28.30 -51.79
N PRO A 85 9.04 28.76 -52.18
CA PRO A 85 8.27 29.75 -51.42
C PRO A 85 8.03 29.37 -49.95
N LEU A 86 7.84 28.08 -49.68
CA LEU A 86 7.64 27.51 -48.33
C LEU A 86 8.95 27.28 -47.55
N ALA A 87 10.12 27.42 -48.17
CA ALA A 87 11.41 27.29 -47.49
C ALA A 87 11.70 28.47 -46.55
N LYS A 88 10.96 29.59 -46.67
CA LYS A 88 11.05 30.78 -45.78
C LYS A 88 10.93 30.46 -44.29
N ARG A 89 10.33 29.33 -43.92
CA ARG A 89 10.27 28.86 -42.53
C ARG A 89 11.65 28.51 -41.95
N HIS A 90 12.65 28.31 -42.80
CA HIS A 90 14.03 27.93 -42.43
C HIS A 90 15.01 29.08 -42.53
N VAL A 91 14.57 30.33 -42.41
CA VAL A 91 15.42 31.55 -42.52
C VAL A 91 16.66 31.55 -41.63
N ARG A 92 16.66 30.78 -40.54
CA ARG A 92 17.82 30.63 -39.63
C ARG A 92 18.94 29.77 -40.20
N TRP A 93 18.69 29.04 -41.29
CA TRP A 93 19.65 28.16 -41.95
C TRP A 93 20.20 28.82 -43.22
N SER A 94 21.50 28.70 -43.46
CA SER A 94 22.14 29.25 -44.67
C SER A 94 21.46 28.73 -45.93
N GLY A 95 20.96 29.65 -46.76
CA GLY A 95 20.20 29.32 -47.97
C GLY A 95 18.85 28.63 -47.73
N SER A 96 18.27 28.73 -46.53
CA SER A 96 17.04 28.01 -46.13
C SER A 96 17.15 26.48 -46.25
N ARG A 97 18.33 25.93 -45.93
CA ARG A 97 18.64 24.49 -46.03
C ARG A 97 18.95 23.90 -44.64
N PRO A 98 17.98 23.29 -43.94
CA PRO A 98 18.20 22.70 -42.63
C PRO A 98 19.14 21.50 -42.72
N THR A 99 20.11 21.40 -41.80
CA THR A 99 21.13 20.33 -41.79
C THR A 99 20.91 19.28 -40.69
N ARG A 100 19.86 19.43 -39.87
CA ARG A 100 19.53 18.52 -38.78
C ARG A 100 18.08 18.08 -38.88
N PHE A 101 17.85 16.78 -38.77
CA PHE A 101 16.56 16.12 -38.76
C PHE A 101 16.48 15.19 -37.55
N VAL A 102 15.27 14.95 -37.04
CA VAL A 102 15.03 13.98 -35.97
C VAL A 102 14.33 12.78 -36.59
N TRP A 103 14.80 11.60 -36.25
CA TRP A 103 14.25 10.32 -36.67
C TRP A 103 13.85 9.51 -35.45
N LEU A 104 12.66 8.92 -35.52
CA LEU A 104 12.14 7.94 -34.57
C LEU A 104 12.06 6.59 -35.30
N PRO A 105 13.11 5.75 -35.25
CA PRO A 105 13.09 4.42 -35.85
C PRO A 105 11.94 3.57 -35.29
N PRO A 106 11.06 3.00 -36.15
CA PRO A 106 10.03 2.06 -35.73
C PRO A 106 10.59 0.86 -34.95
N ALA A 107 9.78 0.22 -34.10
CA ALA A 107 10.21 -0.95 -33.34
C ALA A 107 10.55 -2.17 -34.23
N ASP A 108 9.93 -2.24 -35.41
CA ASP A 108 10.11 -3.28 -36.44
C ASP A 108 11.21 -2.96 -37.46
N ILE A 109 12.00 -1.91 -37.23
CA ILE A 109 13.05 -1.47 -38.17
C ILE A 109 14.12 -2.55 -38.42
N GLU A 110 14.33 -2.84 -39.70
CA GLU A 110 15.35 -3.79 -40.16
C GLU A 110 16.76 -3.21 -40.13
N SER A 111 17.75 -4.00 -39.70
CA SER A 111 19.16 -3.60 -39.69
C SER A 111 19.80 -3.77 -41.07
N GLY A 112 20.74 -2.89 -41.43
CA GLY A 112 21.52 -2.99 -42.67
C GLY A 112 20.96 -2.20 -43.86
N HIS A 113 19.89 -1.44 -43.64
CA HIS A 113 19.29 -0.51 -44.60
C HIS A 113 19.93 0.88 -44.53
N CYS A 114 19.67 1.73 -45.53
CA CYS A 114 20.27 3.05 -45.69
C CYS A 114 19.23 4.17 -45.58
N LEU A 115 19.70 5.39 -45.26
CA LEU A 115 18.94 6.62 -45.45
C LEU A 115 19.13 7.14 -46.87
N HIS A 116 18.04 7.60 -47.48
CA HIS A 116 17.99 8.13 -48.82
C HIS A 116 17.35 9.52 -48.81
N ALA A 117 18.05 10.51 -49.35
CA ALA A 117 17.54 11.86 -49.56
C ALA A 117 17.04 11.99 -51.00
N PHE A 118 15.80 12.44 -51.18
CA PHE A 118 15.18 12.72 -52.47
C PHE A 118 14.84 14.21 -52.56
N ALA A 119 15.22 14.85 -53.67
CA ALA A 119 14.75 16.18 -54.03
C ALA A 119 13.63 16.02 -55.06
N GLU A 120 12.41 16.43 -54.71
CA GLU A 120 11.17 16.01 -55.37
C GLU A 120 11.10 14.47 -55.39
N ASP A 121 11.41 13.84 -56.54
CA ASP A 121 11.47 12.39 -56.71
C ASP A 121 12.84 11.90 -57.22
N VAL A 122 13.84 12.77 -57.25
CA VAL A 122 15.21 12.44 -57.70
C VAL A 122 16.06 12.10 -56.49
N LEU A 123 16.70 10.93 -56.50
CA LEU A 123 17.66 10.55 -55.46
C LEU A 123 18.85 11.51 -55.50
N VAL A 124 19.15 12.15 -54.36
CA VAL A 124 20.21 13.17 -54.23
C VAL A 124 21.23 12.85 -53.13
N GLY A 125 21.02 11.79 -52.35
CA GLY A 125 22.01 11.31 -51.39
C GLY A 125 21.63 9.97 -50.78
N THR A 126 22.62 9.16 -50.42
CA THR A 126 22.45 7.86 -49.73
C THR A 126 23.48 7.75 -48.62
N SER A 127 23.08 7.25 -47.44
CA SER A 127 23.99 7.00 -46.31
C SER A 127 24.72 5.66 -46.47
N GLN A 128 25.67 5.39 -45.56
CA GLN A 128 26.14 4.03 -45.34
C GLN A 128 25.03 3.17 -44.70
N PRO A 129 25.09 1.84 -44.82
CA PRO A 129 24.18 0.93 -44.11
C PRO A 129 24.19 1.20 -42.61
N ILE A 130 23.01 1.29 -42.01
CA ILE A 130 22.81 1.62 -40.61
C ILE A 130 22.55 0.33 -39.83
N ARG A 131 23.34 0.12 -38.77
CA ARG A 131 23.13 -0.99 -37.84
C ARG A 131 22.03 -0.65 -36.84
N VAL A 132 20.99 -1.46 -36.77
CA VAL A 132 19.94 -1.29 -35.75
C VAL A 132 20.32 -2.11 -34.51
N ALA A 133 20.48 -1.44 -33.38
CA ALA A 133 20.56 -2.09 -32.08
C ALA A 133 19.15 -2.25 -31.49
N LYS A 134 18.83 -3.44 -30.99
CA LYS A 134 17.64 -3.63 -30.16
C LYS A 134 17.85 -2.89 -28.84
N ARG A 135 16.87 -2.08 -28.43
CA ARG A 135 16.88 -1.39 -27.14
C ARG A 135 17.08 -2.40 -26.02
N LYS A 136 18.20 -2.29 -25.31
CA LYS A 136 18.32 -2.91 -23.99
C LYS A 136 17.44 -2.06 -23.08
N ILE A 137 16.24 -2.55 -22.76
CA ILE A 137 15.43 -1.97 -21.69
C ILE A 137 16.38 -1.77 -20.51
N ARG A 138 16.64 -0.51 -20.15
CA ARG A 138 17.41 -0.20 -18.95
C ARG A 138 16.63 -0.86 -17.81
N ARG A 139 17.26 -1.80 -17.09
CA ARG A 139 16.71 -2.26 -15.82
C ARG A 139 16.43 -1.00 -15.00
N GLY A 140 15.18 -0.81 -14.58
CA GLY A 140 14.85 0.18 -13.57
C GLY A 140 15.75 -0.02 -12.35
N VAL A 141 15.99 1.06 -11.60
CA VAL A 141 16.66 0.92 -10.32
C VAL A 141 15.71 0.10 -9.43
N ALA A 142 16.16 -1.05 -8.94
CA ALA A 142 15.31 -1.87 -8.08
C ALA A 142 15.03 -1.11 -6.80
N PHE A 143 13.77 -1.04 -6.38
CA PHE A 143 13.36 -0.27 -5.20
C PHE A 143 14.15 -0.67 -3.95
N ALA A 144 14.35 -1.97 -3.72
CA ALA A 144 15.13 -2.50 -2.60
C ALA A 144 16.60 -2.04 -2.57
N ASP A 145 17.16 -1.54 -3.67
CA ASP A 145 18.55 -1.05 -3.71
C ASP A 145 18.67 0.41 -3.26
N VAL A 146 17.54 1.13 -3.17
CA VAL A 146 17.50 2.56 -2.79
C VAL A 146 16.67 2.82 -1.54
N ALA A 147 15.68 1.98 -1.28
CA ALA A 147 14.79 2.10 -0.14
C ALA A 147 15.40 1.47 1.13
N ASP A 148 15.44 2.24 2.21
CA ASP A 148 15.76 1.74 3.54
C ASP A 148 14.53 1.04 4.15
N SER A 149 14.51 -0.29 4.15
CA SER A 149 13.39 -1.08 4.68
C SER A 149 13.22 -0.99 6.20
N GLU A 150 14.21 -0.46 6.92
CA GLU A 150 14.17 -0.29 8.37
C GLU A 150 13.83 1.15 8.78
N GLY A 151 13.86 2.10 7.84
CA GLY A 151 13.75 3.53 8.12
C GLY A 151 12.99 4.30 7.03
N PRO A 152 13.31 5.59 6.83
CA PRO A 152 12.61 6.44 5.86
C PRO A 152 12.94 6.05 4.42
N TRP A 153 12.30 5.01 3.93
CA TRP A 153 12.53 4.45 2.59
C TRP A 153 12.36 5.43 1.44
N PHE A 154 11.55 6.47 1.63
CA PHE A 154 11.21 7.47 0.61
C PHE A 154 12.38 8.40 0.29
N ASP A 155 13.35 8.55 1.19
CA ASP A 155 14.54 9.37 0.95
C ASP A 155 15.33 8.83 -0.25
N GLY A 156 15.46 7.50 -0.37
CA GLY A 156 16.10 6.86 -1.51
C GLY A 156 15.45 7.21 -2.86
N VAL A 157 14.13 7.35 -2.90
CA VAL A 157 13.38 7.71 -4.11
C VAL A 157 13.62 9.16 -4.50
N GLU A 158 13.70 10.07 -3.53
CA GLU A 158 13.93 11.50 -3.79
C GLU A 158 15.30 11.75 -4.44
N TYR A 159 16.34 11.05 -3.98
CA TYR A 159 17.71 11.20 -4.51
C TYR A 159 17.93 10.59 -5.90
N LEU A 160 16.97 9.83 -6.43
CA LEU A 160 17.08 9.24 -7.78
C LEU A 160 17.11 10.33 -8.86
N GLN A 161 18.22 10.45 -9.58
CA GLN A 161 18.26 11.29 -10.78
C GLN A 161 17.64 10.54 -11.95
N GLN A 162 16.54 11.06 -12.48
CA GLN A 162 16.01 10.57 -13.74
C GLN A 162 16.94 11.03 -14.88
N LYS A 163 17.35 10.12 -15.76
CA LYS A 163 17.90 10.47 -17.07
C LYS A 163 16.74 10.46 -18.04
N GLU A 164 16.35 11.62 -18.57
CA GLU A 164 15.19 11.85 -19.47
C GLU A 164 14.84 10.58 -20.29
N PRO A 165 13.82 9.81 -19.88
CA PRO A 165 13.32 8.70 -20.69
C PRO A 165 12.56 9.27 -21.90
N ASP A 166 12.67 8.61 -23.05
CA ASP A 166 11.91 8.99 -24.24
C ASP A 166 10.39 8.90 -23.98
N GLU A 167 9.60 9.85 -24.50
CA GLU A 167 8.14 9.91 -24.31
C GLU A 167 7.45 8.60 -24.72
N THR A 168 8.00 7.92 -25.75
CA THR A 168 7.53 6.61 -26.22
C THR A 168 7.62 5.53 -25.15
N PHE A 169 8.67 5.55 -24.32
CA PHE A 169 8.87 4.58 -23.23
C PHE A 169 7.92 4.84 -22.06
N VAL A 170 7.70 6.11 -21.72
CA VAL A 170 6.73 6.48 -20.67
C VAL A 170 5.32 6.05 -21.07
N ALA A 171 4.93 6.29 -22.32
CA ALA A 171 3.63 5.86 -22.84
C ALA A 171 3.48 4.32 -22.85
N GLU A 172 4.50 3.58 -23.29
CA GLU A 172 4.49 2.10 -23.25
C GLU A 172 4.38 1.58 -21.81
N ALA A 173 5.16 2.14 -20.88
CA ALA A 173 5.11 1.75 -19.48
C ALA A 173 3.73 2.02 -18.86
N LYS A 174 3.14 3.19 -19.09
CA LYS A 174 1.80 3.53 -18.58
C LYS A 174 0.66 2.70 -19.22
N GLY A 175 0.93 2.06 -20.36
CA GLY A 175 0.01 1.13 -21.03
C GLY A 175 0.03 -0.30 -20.48
N LYS A 176 0.83 -0.61 -19.46
CA LYS A 176 0.85 -1.93 -18.84
C LYS A 176 -0.40 -2.19 -18.00
N SER A 177 -0.89 -3.42 -18.06
CA SER A 177 -2.04 -3.89 -17.29
C SER A 177 -1.66 -4.25 -15.84
N ILE A 178 -2.42 -3.75 -14.86
CA ILE A 178 -2.17 -3.96 -13.43
C ILE A 178 -3.38 -4.59 -12.72
N GLY A 179 -3.19 -5.78 -12.16
CA GLY A 179 -4.20 -6.42 -11.31
C GLY A 179 -4.01 -6.02 -9.84
N ILE A 180 -5.05 -5.50 -9.19
CA ILE A 180 -5.04 -5.21 -7.75
C ILE A 180 -5.92 -6.27 -7.07
N ILE A 181 -5.34 -7.17 -6.28
CA ILE A 181 -6.10 -8.22 -5.60
C ILE A 181 -6.42 -7.75 -4.17
N GLY A 182 -7.71 -7.53 -3.90
CA GLY A 182 -8.24 -7.01 -2.64
C GLY A 182 -8.56 -5.51 -2.70
N GLY A 183 -9.84 -5.17 -2.53
CA GLY A 183 -10.39 -3.81 -2.43
C GLY A 183 -10.36 -3.24 -1.01
N GLY A 184 -9.38 -3.62 -0.19
CA GLY A 184 -9.11 -3.00 1.12
C GLY A 184 -8.44 -1.63 0.99
N MET A 185 -8.17 -0.95 2.11
CA MET A 185 -7.59 0.41 2.09
C MET A 185 -6.29 0.53 1.29
N SER A 186 -5.40 -0.48 1.35
CA SER A 186 -4.16 -0.46 0.56
C SER A 186 -4.43 -0.63 -0.95
N GLY A 187 -5.34 -1.53 -1.34
CA GLY A 187 -5.71 -1.70 -2.75
C GLY A 187 -6.44 -0.49 -3.33
N LEU A 188 -7.37 0.11 -2.57
CA LEU A 188 -8.04 1.35 -2.92
C LEU A 188 -7.04 2.49 -3.09
N MET A 189 -6.12 2.65 -2.14
CA MET A 189 -5.05 3.66 -2.22
C MET A 189 -4.14 3.43 -3.43
N THR A 190 -3.72 2.20 -3.71
CA THR A 190 -2.95 1.87 -4.92
C THR A 190 -3.68 2.30 -6.19
N SER A 191 -4.99 2.04 -6.31
CA SER A 191 -5.77 2.42 -7.50
C SER A 191 -5.81 3.95 -7.72
N LEU A 192 -5.92 4.71 -6.63
CA LEU A 192 -5.88 6.16 -6.64
C LEU A 192 -4.51 6.68 -7.08
N LEU A 193 -3.43 6.13 -6.51
CA LEU A 193 -2.05 6.51 -6.83
C LEU A 193 -1.66 6.20 -8.28
N LEU A 194 -2.07 5.04 -8.80
CA LEU A 194 -1.84 4.71 -10.21
C LEU A 194 -2.58 5.69 -11.14
N SER A 195 -3.83 6.00 -10.80
CA SER A 195 -4.65 6.94 -11.56
C SER A 195 -4.09 8.35 -11.54
N SER A 196 -3.54 8.82 -10.41
CA SER A 196 -3.00 10.17 -10.26
C SER A 196 -1.81 10.44 -11.19
N VAL A 197 -1.01 9.40 -11.50
CA VAL A 197 0.15 9.51 -12.41
C VAL A 197 -0.16 9.09 -13.86
N GLY A 198 -1.44 8.91 -14.18
CA GLY A 198 -1.92 8.63 -15.54
C GLY A 198 -1.90 7.16 -15.95
N ILE A 199 -1.73 6.22 -15.02
CA ILE A 199 -1.88 4.78 -15.30
C ILE A 199 -3.35 4.40 -15.13
N GLN A 200 -3.98 3.98 -16.21
CA GLN A 200 -5.43 3.77 -16.26
C GLN A 200 -5.85 2.30 -16.44
N ASP A 201 -4.97 1.44 -16.97
CA ASP A 201 -5.25 0.02 -17.20
C ASP A 201 -4.99 -0.81 -15.93
N TRP A 202 -5.80 -0.55 -14.91
CA TRP A 202 -5.81 -1.31 -13.67
C TRP A 202 -7.20 -1.84 -13.35
N LYS A 203 -7.26 -2.94 -12.60
CA LYS A 203 -8.51 -3.59 -12.20
C LYS A 203 -8.43 -4.15 -10.78
N ILE A 204 -9.46 -3.93 -9.97
CA ILE A 204 -9.56 -4.51 -8.64
C ILE A 204 -10.32 -5.84 -8.73
N LEU A 205 -9.73 -6.90 -8.17
CA LEU A 205 -10.37 -8.20 -7.95
C LEU A 205 -10.68 -8.32 -6.46
N GLU A 206 -11.95 -8.18 -6.10
CA GLU A 206 -12.42 -8.17 -4.71
C GLU A 206 -13.22 -9.44 -4.40
N ALA A 207 -12.86 -10.08 -3.29
CA ALA A 207 -13.45 -11.35 -2.89
C ALA A 207 -14.87 -11.20 -2.32
N SER A 208 -15.13 -10.11 -1.60
CA SER A 208 -16.44 -9.79 -1.02
C SER A 208 -17.33 -9.03 -2.02
N GLN A 209 -18.46 -8.51 -1.53
CA GLN A 209 -19.41 -7.68 -2.29
C GLN A 209 -19.28 -6.19 -1.98
N ARG A 210 -18.21 -5.78 -1.27
CA ARG A 210 -17.95 -4.38 -0.93
C ARG A 210 -16.46 -4.07 -0.95
N VAL A 211 -16.13 -2.79 -1.04
CA VAL A 211 -14.76 -2.31 -0.78
C VAL A 211 -14.57 -1.98 0.70
N GLY A 212 -13.31 -1.77 1.09
CA GLY A 212 -12.90 -1.31 2.43
C GLY A 212 -12.23 -2.37 3.31
N GLY A 213 -12.29 -3.66 2.94
CA GLY A 213 -11.64 -4.72 3.71
C GLY A 213 -12.07 -4.70 5.19
N ARG A 214 -11.11 -4.63 6.11
CA ARG A 214 -11.39 -4.57 7.56
C ARG A 214 -12.00 -3.26 8.06
N VAL A 215 -12.05 -2.21 7.25
CA VAL A 215 -12.80 -0.99 7.61
C VAL A 215 -14.29 -1.30 7.50
N HIS A 216 -14.93 -1.43 8.66
CA HIS A 216 -16.33 -1.85 8.76
C HIS A 216 -17.05 -1.15 9.93
N THR A 217 -18.15 -0.49 9.58
CA THR A 217 -19.14 0.07 10.50
C THR A 217 -20.43 -0.72 10.36
N SER A 218 -20.98 -1.18 11.47
CA SER A 218 -22.27 -1.87 11.51
C SER A 218 -23.37 -0.90 11.90
N TYR A 219 -24.35 -0.70 11.02
CA TYR A 219 -25.55 0.11 11.29
C TYR A 219 -26.67 -0.82 11.74
N LEU A 220 -27.07 -0.71 13.01
CA LEU A 220 -28.02 -1.64 13.61
C LEU A 220 -29.46 -1.19 13.34
N ASN A 221 -30.42 -2.10 13.53
CA ASN A 221 -31.84 -1.83 13.37
C ASN A 221 -32.24 -1.32 11.95
N GLY A 222 -31.48 -1.70 10.91
CA GLY A 222 -31.73 -1.28 9.53
C GLY A 222 -31.57 0.22 9.30
N THR A 223 -30.78 0.89 10.13
CA THR A 223 -30.64 2.35 10.12
C THR A 223 -29.65 2.83 9.06
N ARG A 224 -29.82 4.08 8.66
CA ARG A 224 -28.87 4.79 7.79
C ARG A 224 -27.74 5.43 8.60
N PRO A 225 -26.63 5.80 7.95
CA PRO A 225 -25.50 6.43 8.64
C PRO A 225 -25.84 7.71 9.41
N ASP A 226 -26.69 8.58 8.86
CA ASP A 226 -27.13 9.84 9.49
C ASP A 226 -28.13 9.66 10.64
N GLN A 227 -28.49 8.41 10.98
CA GLN A 227 -29.30 8.09 12.15
C GLN A 227 -28.47 7.66 13.36
N TYR A 228 -27.13 7.62 13.25
CA TYR A 228 -26.19 7.45 14.35
C TYR A 228 -26.43 6.24 15.28
N GLN A 229 -26.98 5.15 14.74
CA GLN A 229 -27.23 3.89 15.45
C GLN A 229 -26.25 2.82 14.97
N TYR A 230 -24.95 3.08 15.12
CA TYR A 230 -23.90 2.22 14.59
C TYR A 230 -22.79 1.89 15.57
N GLN A 231 -21.91 0.95 15.24
CA GLN A 231 -20.64 0.81 15.94
C GLN A 231 -19.53 0.34 15.00
N GLU A 232 -18.30 0.72 15.33
CA GLU A 232 -17.11 0.37 14.58
C GLU A 232 -16.63 -1.04 14.90
N MET A 233 -16.82 -1.94 13.94
CA MET A 233 -16.38 -3.33 14.02
C MET A 233 -14.98 -3.51 13.41
N GLY A 234 -14.50 -2.51 12.67
CA GLY A 234 -13.18 -2.46 12.07
C GLY A 234 -12.10 -1.82 12.96
N PRO A 235 -11.23 -0.97 12.40
CA PRO A 235 -10.01 -0.48 13.06
C PRO A 235 -10.29 0.55 14.17
N MET A 236 -9.20 0.96 14.84
CA MET A 236 -9.16 1.99 15.86
C MET A 236 -9.39 3.42 15.30
N ARG A 237 -9.52 4.41 16.20
CA ARG A 237 -9.77 5.83 15.89
C ARG A 237 -8.45 6.57 15.68
N PHE A 238 -8.46 7.78 15.16
CA PHE A 238 -7.22 8.44 14.72
C PHE A 238 -6.64 9.32 15.82
N PRO A 239 -5.47 9.01 16.39
CA PRO A 239 -4.78 9.93 17.27
C PRO A 239 -4.27 11.13 16.46
N VAL A 240 -4.23 12.30 17.10
CA VAL A 240 -3.93 13.59 16.44
C VAL A 240 -2.75 14.28 17.07
N SER A 241 -2.75 14.41 18.40
CA SER A 241 -1.69 15.07 19.15
C SER A 241 -1.63 14.59 20.60
N ILE A 242 -0.46 14.81 21.20
CA ILE A 242 -0.17 14.59 22.63
C ILE A 242 0.06 15.97 23.25
N GLU A 243 -0.76 16.35 24.22
CA GLU A 243 -0.53 17.51 25.09
C GLU A 243 0.33 17.06 26.27
N LEU A 244 1.51 17.67 26.43
CA LEU A 244 2.44 17.28 27.49
C LEU A 244 2.02 17.84 28.86
N PRO A 245 1.88 16.98 29.90
CA PRO A 245 1.46 17.41 31.23
C PRO A 245 2.33 18.53 31.80
N GLY A 246 1.70 19.58 32.34
CA GLY A 246 2.41 20.69 32.98
C GLY A 246 3.12 21.64 32.01
N THR A 247 2.95 21.47 30.70
CA THR A 247 3.45 22.36 29.66
C THR A 247 2.30 22.86 28.77
N ASN A 248 2.59 23.80 27.86
CA ASN A 248 1.68 24.20 26.78
C ASN A 248 2.12 23.61 25.41
N GLU A 249 2.93 22.55 25.43
CA GLU A 249 3.46 21.92 24.21
C GLU A 249 2.50 20.83 23.71
N SER A 250 2.11 20.96 22.44
CA SER A 250 1.30 19.98 21.70
C SER A 250 2.15 19.32 20.63
N ILE A 251 2.34 18.00 20.74
CA ILE A 251 3.15 17.21 19.79
C ILE A 251 2.20 16.57 18.79
N PRO A 252 2.30 16.88 17.49
CA PRO A 252 1.47 16.24 16.49
C PRO A 252 1.92 14.80 16.23
N MET A 253 0.96 13.92 15.94
CA MET A 253 1.22 12.59 15.38
C MET A 253 1.23 12.67 13.85
N ASN A 254 2.42 12.69 13.27
CA ASN A 254 2.61 13.07 11.88
C ASN A 254 2.22 11.97 10.88
N ASP A 255 2.40 10.71 11.22
CA ASP A 255 2.02 9.56 10.39
C ASP A 255 0.50 9.49 10.11
N HIS A 256 -0.34 9.68 11.13
CA HIS A 256 -1.79 9.68 11.00
C HIS A 256 -2.35 10.82 10.12
N ARG A 257 -1.57 11.88 9.88
CA ARG A 257 -1.96 12.98 8.98
C ARG A 257 -2.32 12.51 7.57
N MET A 258 -1.70 11.42 7.11
CA MET A 258 -2.00 10.84 5.80
C MET A 258 -3.48 10.44 5.66
N VAL A 259 -4.12 9.98 6.75
CA VAL A 259 -5.54 9.61 6.74
C VAL A 259 -6.41 10.85 6.52
N PHE A 260 -6.08 11.96 7.19
CA PHE A 260 -6.80 13.23 7.06
C PHE A 260 -6.63 13.81 5.65
N GLN A 261 -5.40 13.81 5.13
CA GLN A 261 -5.14 14.25 3.75
C GLN A 261 -5.91 13.41 2.73
N LEU A 262 -5.96 12.08 2.92
CA LEU A 262 -6.69 11.21 1.99
C LEU A 262 -8.18 11.56 1.95
N ALA A 263 -8.79 11.77 3.11
CA ALA A 263 -10.18 12.19 3.20
C ALA A 263 -10.43 13.53 2.49
N ASP A 264 -9.59 14.54 2.74
CA ASP A 264 -9.68 15.84 2.05
C ASP A 264 -9.58 15.68 0.53
N HIS A 265 -8.63 14.87 0.06
CA HIS A 265 -8.43 14.61 -1.36
C HIS A 265 -9.62 13.86 -2.00
N LEU A 266 -10.20 12.87 -1.30
CA LEU A 266 -11.39 12.16 -1.78
C LEU A 266 -12.62 13.09 -1.81
N ASN A 267 -12.76 13.97 -0.84
CA ASN A 267 -13.82 14.98 -0.84
C ASN A 267 -13.69 15.90 -2.06
N GLU A 268 -12.49 16.36 -2.38
CA GLU A 268 -12.21 17.16 -3.59
C GLU A 268 -12.55 16.40 -4.88
N LEU A 269 -12.09 15.15 -5.01
CA LEU A 269 -12.35 14.31 -6.19
C LEU A 269 -13.85 14.03 -6.40
N ASN A 270 -14.61 13.92 -5.32
CA ASN A 270 -16.06 13.74 -5.35
C ASN A 270 -16.84 15.07 -5.44
N GLY A 271 -16.16 16.18 -5.75
CA GLY A 271 -16.79 17.50 -5.90
C GLY A 271 -17.42 18.03 -4.61
N ASN A 272 -16.92 17.62 -3.45
CA ASN A 272 -17.46 17.88 -2.11
C ASN A 272 -18.93 17.45 -1.96
N SER A 273 -19.34 16.38 -2.66
CA SER A 273 -20.67 15.80 -2.49
C SER A 273 -20.86 15.29 -1.07
N SER A 274 -22.00 15.64 -0.45
CA SER A 274 -22.36 15.15 0.88
C SER A 274 -22.59 13.63 0.93
N GLU A 275 -22.83 12.98 -0.22
CA GLU A 275 -23.05 11.54 -0.30
C GLU A 275 -21.79 10.71 0.00
N TYR A 276 -20.62 11.25 -0.35
CA TYR A 276 -19.31 10.59 -0.24
C TYR A 276 -18.37 11.33 0.72
N ALA A 277 -18.91 12.28 1.49
CA ALA A 277 -18.11 13.12 2.36
C ALA A 277 -17.49 12.32 3.51
N VAL A 278 -16.18 12.47 3.68
CA VAL A 278 -15.44 11.95 4.82
C VAL A 278 -15.13 13.11 5.75
N ASN A 279 -15.95 13.27 6.78
CA ASN A 279 -15.80 14.33 7.77
C ASN A 279 -15.27 13.75 9.08
N PHE A 280 -14.31 14.43 9.72
CA PHE A 280 -13.82 14.01 11.02
C PHE A 280 -14.54 14.74 12.16
N ILE A 281 -14.87 13.98 13.18
CA ILE A 281 -15.44 14.47 14.44
C ILE A 281 -14.53 14.07 15.61
N PRO A 282 -14.60 14.78 16.75
CA PRO A 282 -13.84 14.39 17.94
C PRO A 282 -14.15 12.96 18.40
N TRP A 283 -13.15 12.28 18.94
CA TRP A 283 -13.30 11.00 19.63
C TRP A 283 -12.81 11.15 21.07
N ILE A 284 -13.59 10.63 22.02
CA ILE A 284 -13.24 10.59 23.44
C ILE A 284 -12.69 9.19 23.71
N GLN A 285 -11.37 9.11 23.92
CA GLN A 285 -10.66 7.85 24.10
C GLN A 285 -10.85 7.25 25.50
N SER A 286 -10.97 8.11 26.52
CA SER A 286 -11.23 7.73 27.90
C SER A 286 -12.09 8.78 28.59
N ALA A 287 -12.91 8.35 29.55
CA ALA A 287 -13.80 9.18 30.36
C ALA A 287 -13.84 8.69 31.81
N SER A 288 -14.15 9.58 32.77
CA SER A 288 -14.25 9.20 34.18
C SER A 288 -15.35 8.17 34.43
N GLY A 289 -16.46 8.23 33.68
CA GLY A 289 -17.57 7.28 33.76
C GLY A 289 -17.29 5.91 33.14
N ASP A 290 -16.14 5.71 32.49
CA ASP A 290 -15.80 4.42 31.90
C ASP A 290 -15.76 3.31 32.97
N PRO A 291 -16.26 2.09 32.69
CA PRO A 291 -16.15 0.98 33.64
C PRO A 291 -14.68 0.65 33.90
N ALA A 292 -14.37 0.30 35.15
CA ALA A 292 -13.02 -0.03 35.58
C ALA A 292 -12.91 -1.50 36.01
N THR A 293 -11.77 -2.13 35.70
CA THR A 293 -11.46 -3.49 36.16
C THR A 293 -11.21 -3.50 37.67
N THR A 294 -12.11 -4.14 38.41
CA THR A 294 -11.96 -4.42 39.84
C THR A 294 -12.92 -5.53 40.26
N SER A 295 -12.53 -6.37 41.22
CA SER A 295 -13.39 -7.36 41.87
C SER A 295 -14.41 -6.74 42.83
N LYS A 296 -14.27 -5.45 43.15
CA LYS A 296 -15.21 -4.71 44.00
C LYS A 296 -16.43 -4.29 43.19
N ARG A 297 -17.53 -4.07 43.89
CA ARG A 297 -18.80 -3.59 43.33
C ARG A 297 -19.30 -2.40 44.14
N LEU A 298 -20.06 -1.53 43.48
CA LEU A 298 -20.79 -0.45 44.15
C LEU A 298 -21.88 -1.02 45.07
N PRO A 299 -22.45 -0.21 45.99
CA PRO A 299 -23.49 -0.69 46.92
C PRO A 299 -24.74 -1.26 46.23
N ASP A 300 -25.02 -0.86 44.99
CA ASP A 300 -26.10 -1.39 44.16
C ASP A 300 -25.72 -2.66 43.37
N GLY A 301 -24.48 -3.12 43.51
CA GLY A 301 -23.94 -4.32 42.87
C GLY A 301 -23.30 -4.09 41.51
N THR A 302 -23.30 -2.87 40.97
CA THR A 302 -22.74 -2.56 39.65
C THR A 302 -21.22 -2.42 39.65
N VAL A 303 -20.63 -2.47 38.44
CA VAL A 303 -19.18 -2.27 38.24
C VAL A 303 -18.83 -0.79 38.45
N PRO A 304 -17.83 -0.48 39.30
CA PRO A 304 -17.38 0.89 39.50
C PRO A 304 -16.80 1.52 38.23
N SER A 305 -16.93 2.84 38.11
CA SER A 305 -16.28 3.64 37.07
C SER A 305 -14.82 3.98 37.44
N VAL A 306 -14.04 4.46 36.47
CA VAL A 306 -12.70 5.02 36.71
C VAL A 306 -12.75 6.15 37.75
N GLY A 307 -13.74 7.04 37.65
CA GLY A 307 -13.96 8.14 38.60
C GLY A 307 -14.28 7.66 40.02
N ASP A 308 -15.03 6.55 40.16
CA ASP A 308 -15.30 5.95 41.47
C ASP A 308 -14.02 5.43 42.13
N LEU A 309 -13.12 4.82 41.36
CA LEU A 309 -11.83 4.34 41.85
C LEU A 309 -10.92 5.50 42.27
N GLU A 310 -10.90 6.58 41.49
CA GLU A 310 -10.15 7.80 41.82
C GLU A 310 -10.69 8.46 43.09
N ALA A 311 -12.01 8.53 43.26
CA ALA A 311 -12.65 9.11 44.43
C ALA A 311 -12.52 8.23 45.68
N SER A 312 -12.50 6.90 45.51
CA SER A 312 -12.44 5.93 46.60
C SER A 312 -11.48 4.78 46.26
N PRO A 313 -10.19 4.88 46.64
CA PRO A 313 -9.19 3.84 46.42
C PRO A 313 -9.52 2.47 47.04
N MET A 314 -10.51 2.38 47.94
CA MET A 314 -11.01 1.11 48.50
C MET A 314 -11.80 0.28 47.48
N LEU A 315 -12.23 0.88 46.37
CA LEU A 315 -12.86 0.18 45.25
C LEU A 315 -11.84 -0.41 44.27
N ALA A 316 -10.57 -0.04 44.37
CA ALA A 316 -9.52 -0.66 43.58
C ALA A 316 -9.07 -1.99 44.20
N ASP A 317 -8.79 -2.98 43.35
CA ASP A 317 -8.10 -4.18 43.80
C ASP A 317 -6.64 -3.88 44.12
N ASN A 318 -6.12 -4.52 45.17
CA ASN A 318 -4.69 -4.55 45.38
C ASN A 318 -4.09 -5.66 44.50
N VAL A 319 -3.81 -5.34 43.24
CA VAL A 319 -3.21 -6.28 42.27
C VAL A 319 -1.91 -6.88 42.83
N ASN A 320 -1.13 -6.08 43.56
CA ASN A 320 0.12 -6.50 44.18
C ASN A 320 -0.06 -7.59 45.24
N ALA A 321 -1.23 -7.68 45.88
CA ALA A 321 -1.52 -8.73 46.85
C ALA A 321 -1.61 -10.13 46.22
N THR A 322 -1.71 -10.22 44.89
CA THR A 322 -1.71 -11.49 44.15
C THR A 322 -0.31 -11.94 43.74
N TYR A 323 0.69 -11.07 43.85
CA TYR A 323 2.06 -11.39 43.48
C TYR A 323 2.73 -12.31 44.50
N SER A 324 3.48 -13.28 43.99
CA SER A 324 4.26 -14.19 44.85
C SER A 324 5.40 -13.45 45.58
N ASN A 325 5.91 -12.39 44.96
CA ASN A 325 6.86 -11.44 45.53
C ASN A 325 6.71 -10.09 44.83
N GLU A 326 5.95 -9.19 45.44
CA GLU A 326 5.65 -7.84 44.91
C GLU A 326 6.92 -7.06 44.56
N THR A 327 7.89 -7.00 45.46
CA THR A 327 9.15 -6.26 45.24
C THR A 327 9.90 -6.80 44.02
N ALA A 328 9.95 -8.12 43.84
CA ALA A 328 10.63 -8.71 42.69
C ALA A 328 9.91 -8.43 41.37
N VAL A 329 8.57 -8.43 41.36
CA VAL A 329 7.77 -8.07 40.19
C VAL A 329 7.98 -6.59 39.82
N ALA A 330 7.88 -5.69 40.80
CA ALA A 330 8.09 -4.26 40.58
C ALA A 330 9.51 -3.94 40.06
N LEU A 331 10.54 -4.61 40.59
CA LEU A 331 11.92 -4.48 40.10
C LEU A 331 12.07 -5.01 38.67
N ALA A 332 11.37 -6.09 38.32
CA ALA A 332 11.39 -6.64 36.96
C ALA A 332 10.74 -5.68 35.96
N GLN A 333 9.54 -5.17 36.27
CA GLN A 333 8.85 -4.18 35.44
C GLN A 333 9.70 -2.91 35.27
N ALA A 334 10.23 -2.34 36.36
CA ALA A 334 11.09 -1.16 36.29
C ALA A 334 12.37 -1.41 35.47
N ALA A 335 12.94 -2.63 35.52
CA ALA A 335 14.10 -2.98 34.72
C ALA A 335 13.77 -3.09 33.21
N TYR A 336 12.57 -3.54 32.87
CA TYR A 336 12.08 -3.53 31.49
C TYR A 336 11.81 -2.10 31.00
N ASP A 337 11.10 -1.29 31.78
CA ASP A 337 10.80 0.10 31.45
C ASP A 337 12.08 0.92 31.23
N ALA A 338 13.09 0.69 32.07
CA ALA A 338 14.40 1.32 31.93
C ALA A 338 15.15 0.88 30.66
N TRP A 339 14.91 -0.33 30.15
CA TRP A 339 15.51 -0.80 28.89
C TRP A 339 14.79 -0.25 27.67
N VAL A 340 13.46 -0.29 27.66
CA VAL A 340 12.66 0.31 26.58
C VAL A 340 12.93 1.82 26.51
N GLY A 341 13.01 2.46 27.68
CA GLY A 341 13.42 3.86 27.82
C GLY A 341 12.47 4.83 27.11
N LEU A 342 11.16 4.61 27.19
CA LEU A 342 10.15 5.47 26.57
C LEU A 342 9.93 6.74 27.43
N ASP A 343 10.94 7.61 27.43
CA ASP A 343 10.84 8.94 28.02
C ASP A 343 10.15 9.95 27.08
N GLU A 344 9.99 11.18 27.56
CA GLU A 344 9.33 12.26 26.81
C GLU A 344 10.02 12.56 25.47
N GLU A 345 11.36 12.52 25.39
CA GLU A 345 12.09 12.77 24.15
C GLU A 345 11.88 11.64 23.14
N LYS A 346 11.92 10.38 23.59
CA LYS A 346 11.66 9.22 22.74
C LYS A 346 10.22 9.24 22.24
N LEU A 347 9.25 9.51 23.11
CA LEU A 347 7.83 9.67 22.76
C LEU A 347 7.63 10.77 21.70
N LYS A 348 8.26 11.94 21.87
CA LYS A 348 8.27 13.01 20.85
C LYS A 348 8.82 12.52 19.52
N SER A 349 9.97 11.82 19.54
CA SER A 349 10.60 11.34 18.31
C SER A 349 9.72 10.36 17.53
N PHE A 350 8.98 9.48 18.24
CA PHE A 350 8.06 8.51 17.64
C PHE A 350 6.86 9.19 17.00
N ALA A 351 6.23 10.13 17.70
CA ALA A 351 5.07 10.88 17.21
C ALA A 351 5.42 11.72 15.95
N LEU A 352 6.63 12.28 15.91
CA LEU A 352 7.07 13.14 14.81
C LEU A 352 7.59 12.34 13.60
N ASN A 353 8.32 11.25 13.82
CA ASN A 353 8.91 10.43 12.75
C ASN A 353 9.05 8.96 13.17
N ILE A 354 7.98 8.21 12.94
CA ILE A 354 7.91 6.78 13.25
C ILE A 354 8.93 5.91 12.48
N PHE A 355 9.42 6.38 11.33
CA PHE A 355 10.40 5.64 10.50
C PHE A 355 11.79 5.67 11.13
N GLU A 356 12.24 6.84 11.58
CA GLU A 356 13.51 6.96 12.31
C GLU A 356 13.41 6.27 13.68
N ALA A 357 12.26 6.37 14.35
CA ALA A 357 11.99 5.65 15.58
C ALA A 357 12.09 4.13 15.40
N HIS A 358 11.52 3.57 14.33
CA HIS A 358 11.60 2.14 14.04
C HIS A 358 13.05 1.70 13.80
N LYS A 359 13.78 2.45 12.97
CA LYS A 359 15.20 2.20 12.70
C LYS A 359 16.04 2.24 13.98
N GLN A 360 15.76 3.20 14.86
CA GLN A 360 16.45 3.31 16.14
C GLN A 360 16.10 2.15 17.08
N ALA A 361 14.83 1.73 17.13
CA ALA A 361 14.41 0.59 17.94
C ALA A 361 15.05 -0.73 17.54
N ILE A 362 15.28 -0.97 16.24
CA ILE A 362 16.09 -2.11 15.78
C ILE A 362 17.51 -2.02 16.35
N LYS A 363 18.17 -0.86 16.24
CA LYS A 363 19.54 -0.66 16.77
C LYS A 363 19.62 -0.81 18.29
N ASP A 364 18.57 -0.41 19.00
CA ASP A 364 18.45 -0.53 20.46
C ASP A 364 18.15 -1.98 20.91
N GLY A 365 17.92 -2.90 19.96
CA GLY A 365 17.63 -4.31 20.22
C GLY A 365 16.19 -4.58 20.67
N LEU A 366 15.25 -3.64 20.48
CA LEU A 366 13.86 -3.78 20.92
C LEU A 366 13.10 -4.89 20.18
N PHE A 367 13.61 -5.34 19.04
CA PHE A 367 13.08 -6.47 18.27
C PHE A 367 13.68 -7.83 18.65
N ASP A 368 14.74 -7.84 19.48
CA ASP A 368 15.43 -9.08 19.90
C ASP A 368 14.64 -9.86 20.96
N TYR A 369 13.79 -9.16 21.72
CA TYR A 369 13.08 -9.73 22.86
C TYR A 369 11.64 -9.21 22.95
N SER A 370 10.74 -10.12 23.33
CA SER A 370 9.50 -9.74 23.99
C SER A 370 9.79 -9.27 25.42
N GLU A 371 8.83 -8.61 26.05
CA GLU A 371 8.96 -8.19 27.44
C GLU A 371 9.32 -9.37 28.37
N ALA A 372 8.51 -10.43 28.33
CA ALA A 372 8.79 -11.67 29.08
C ALA A 372 10.11 -12.32 28.66
N GLY A 373 10.45 -12.30 27.36
CA GLY A 373 11.71 -12.82 26.84
C GLY A 373 12.93 -12.06 27.37
N TYR A 374 12.85 -10.74 27.48
CA TYR A 374 13.90 -9.89 28.03
C TYR A 374 14.12 -10.20 29.51
N LEU A 375 13.06 -10.17 30.32
CA LEU A 375 13.12 -10.50 31.74
C LEU A 375 13.70 -11.90 31.96
N ARG A 376 13.20 -12.90 31.23
CA ARG A 376 13.61 -14.30 31.43
C ARG A 376 15.01 -14.59 30.93
N TYR A 377 15.33 -14.21 29.69
CA TYR A 377 16.54 -14.68 29.01
C TYR A 377 17.70 -13.70 29.10
N LYS A 378 17.42 -12.39 29.13
CA LYS A 378 18.46 -11.35 29.29
C LYS A 378 18.75 -11.08 30.76
N LEU A 379 17.73 -10.79 31.55
CA LEU A 379 17.89 -10.44 32.97
C LEU A 379 17.91 -11.63 33.93
N ARG A 380 17.54 -12.83 33.45
CA ARG A 380 17.51 -14.07 34.25
C ARG A 380 16.55 -14.00 35.45
N VAL A 381 15.47 -13.23 35.31
CA VAL A 381 14.39 -13.18 36.29
C VAL A 381 13.75 -14.57 36.43
N ASP A 382 13.29 -14.90 37.64
CA ASP A 382 12.55 -16.13 37.90
C ASP A 382 11.32 -16.24 36.98
N LEU A 383 10.97 -17.46 36.58
CA LEU A 383 9.90 -17.66 35.59
C LEU A 383 8.53 -17.22 36.12
N ASN A 384 8.24 -17.48 37.40
CA ASN A 384 6.97 -17.08 38.00
C ASN A 384 6.88 -15.56 38.12
N ILE A 385 7.98 -14.91 38.54
CA ILE A 385 8.06 -13.44 38.59
C ILE A 385 7.94 -12.84 37.18
N THR A 386 8.57 -13.45 36.17
CA THR A 386 8.47 -12.99 34.78
C THR A 386 7.03 -13.07 34.27
N ASP A 387 6.33 -14.17 34.53
CA ASP A 387 4.94 -14.34 34.12
C ASP A 387 4.00 -13.35 34.82
N GLN A 388 4.24 -13.08 36.11
CA GLN A 388 3.50 -12.06 36.88
C GLN A 388 3.78 -10.63 36.41
N ALA A 389 4.99 -10.34 35.92
CA ALA A 389 5.38 -9.01 35.45
C ALA A 389 4.87 -8.69 34.04
N ALA A 390 4.96 -9.65 33.10
CA ALA A 390 4.85 -9.38 31.67
C ALA A 390 4.01 -10.39 30.86
N SER A 391 3.48 -11.44 31.53
CA SER A 391 2.85 -12.62 30.92
C SER A 391 3.71 -13.36 29.89
N THR A 392 3.96 -14.65 30.15
CA THR A 392 4.67 -15.51 29.19
C THR A 392 3.85 -15.84 27.93
N ALA A 393 2.57 -15.45 27.87
CA ALA A 393 1.74 -15.60 26.70
C ALA A 393 2.05 -14.58 25.59
N SER A 394 2.65 -13.43 25.94
CA SER A 394 3.04 -12.39 24.98
C SER A 394 4.45 -12.65 24.45
N ASN A 395 4.58 -12.80 23.13
CA ASN A 395 5.86 -13.03 22.45
C ASN A 395 6.08 -12.10 21.26
N ASN A 396 5.52 -10.90 21.36
CA ASN A 396 5.68 -9.82 20.39
C ASN A 396 6.95 -9.03 20.71
N PRO A 397 7.62 -8.41 19.72
CA PRO A 397 8.78 -7.56 19.97
C PRO A 397 8.40 -6.37 20.87
N SER A 398 9.37 -5.84 21.62
CA SER A 398 9.19 -4.70 22.53
C SER A 398 9.16 -3.36 21.78
N TRP A 399 8.34 -3.28 20.73
CA TRP A 399 8.20 -2.12 19.84
C TRP A 399 7.07 -1.20 20.34
N PRO A 400 7.35 -0.07 21.02
CA PRO A 400 6.38 0.63 21.87
C PRO A 400 5.55 1.70 21.11
N TYR A 401 5.37 1.56 19.81
CA TYR A 401 4.62 2.55 19.01
C TYR A 401 3.15 2.66 19.43
N GLU A 402 2.53 1.54 19.85
CA GLU A 402 1.17 1.54 20.41
C GLU A 402 1.10 2.38 21.68
N ASN A 403 2.08 2.25 22.60
CA ASN A 403 2.13 3.08 23.81
C ASN A 403 2.17 4.58 23.45
N VAL A 404 2.90 4.94 22.40
CA VAL A 404 2.94 6.32 21.91
C VAL A 404 1.59 6.72 21.33
N TYR A 405 0.94 5.91 20.49
CA TYR A 405 -0.40 6.23 19.96
C TYR A 405 -1.45 6.39 21.05
N PHE A 406 -1.48 5.49 22.03
CA PHE A 406 -2.41 5.54 23.14
C PHE A 406 -2.10 6.67 24.15
N SER A 407 -0.91 7.29 24.08
CA SER A 407 -0.62 8.53 24.83
C SER A 407 -1.23 9.79 24.22
N ALA A 408 -1.84 9.70 23.03
CA ALA A 408 -2.54 10.83 22.43
C ALA A 408 -3.67 11.35 23.33
N THR A 409 -3.70 12.66 23.49
CA THR A 409 -4.73 13.38 24.24
C THR A 409 -5.85 13.89 23.34
N THR A 410 -5.57 14.03 22.03
CA THR A 410 -6.55 14.43 21.03
C THR A 410 -6.76 13.31 20.02
N TRP A 411 -8.02 12.94 19.81
CA TRP A 411 -8.43 11.89 18.87
C TRP A 411 -9.55 12.35 17.95
N LYS A 412 -9.64 11.71 16.79
CA LYS A 412 -10.72 11.88 15.82
C LYS A 412 -11.30 10.55 15.38
N THR A 413 -12.56 10.56 15.00
CA THR A 413 -13.20 9.49 14.23
C THR A 413 -13.90 10.08 13.01
N ILE A 414 -14.53 9.25 12.18
CA ILE A 414 -15.27 9.69 11.00
C ILE A 414 -16.75 9.79 11.34
N ASP A 415 -17.34 10.92 11.01
CA ASP A 415 -18.77 11.17 11.14
C ASP A 415 -19.56 10.13 10.35
N GLN A 416 -20.63 9.62 10.96
CA GLN A 416 -21.48 8.58 10.39
C GLN A 416 -20.76 7.26 10.05
N GLY A 417 -19.57 7.00 10.59
CA GLY A 417 -18.92 5.70 10.57
C GLY A 417 -17.61 5.64 9.77
N LEU A 418 -16.63 4.86 10.22
CA LEU A 418 -15.38 4.65 9.47
C LEU A 418 -15.59 4.09 8.06
N SER A 419 -16.70 3.38 7.81
CA SER A 419 -17.06 2.90 6.46
C SER A 419 -17.30 4.01 5.43
N GLN A 420 -17.44 5.28 5.83
CA GLN A 420 -17.51 6.39 4.85
C GLN A 420 -16.19 6.57 4.09
N LEU A 421 -15.04 6.28 4.71
CA LEU A 421 -13.74 6.41 4.05
C LEU A 421 -13.60 5.51 2.81
N PRO A 422 -13.78 4.17 2.90
CA PRO A 422 -13.75 3.34 1.70
C PRO A 422 -14.93 3.61 0.75
N ARG A 423 -16.10 4.04 1.26
CA ARG A 423 -17.23 4.43 0.42
C ARG A 423 -16.90 5.61 -0.50
N ALA A 424 -16.09 6.56 -0.04
CA ALA A 424 -15.67 7.70 -0.84
C ALA A 424 -14.82 7.31 -2.07
N PHE A 425 -14.30 6.09 -2.14
CA PHE A 425 -13.64 5.56 -3.34
C PHE A 425 -14.62 4.98 -4.37
N GLU A 426 -15.85 4.65 -3.99
CA GLU A 426 -16.80 3.93 -4.86
C GLU A 426 -16.98 4.58 -6.24
N PRO A 427 -17.21 5.91 -6.36
CA PRO A 427 -17.34 6.56 -7.66
C PRO A 427 -16.10 6.42 -8.56
N LEU A 428 -14.93 6.22 -7.96
CA LEU A 428 -13.64 6.17 -8.64
C LEU A 428 -13.27 4.75 -9.09
N VAL A 429 -13.80 3.70 -8.42
CA VAL A 429 -13.30 2.33 -8.59
C VAL A 429 -14.35 1.31 -9.03
N LEU A 430 -15.66 1.56 -8.82
CA LEU A 430 -16.68 0.52 -9.04
C LEU A 430 -16.74 0.02 -10.48
N ASN A 431 -16.50 0.88 -11.47
CA ASN A 431 -16.47 0.48 -12.88
C ASN A 431 -15.23 -0.36 -13.28
N LYS A 432 -14.23 -0.42 -12.40
CA LYS A 432 -12.98 -1.18 -12.57
C LYS A 432 -12.82 -2.27 -11.49
N THR A 433 -13.88 -2.58 -10.76
CA THR A 433 -13.87 -3.61 -9.70
C THR A 433 -14.72 -4.81 -10.10
N SER A 434 -14.16 -6.01 -9.91
CA SER A 434 -14.89 -7.28 -10.02
C SER A 434 -15.07 -7.88 -8.63
N PHE A 435 -16.30 -7.88 -8.13
CA PHE A 435 -16.69 -8.46 -6.85
C PHE A 435 -16.89 -9.98 -6.95
N GLY A 436 -16.84 -10.67 -5.81
CA GLY A 436 -16.99 -12.13 -5.74
C GLY A 436 -15.81 -12.91 -6.34
N VAL A 437 -14.67 -12.26 -6.59
CA VAL A 437 -13.48 -12.90 -7.18
C VAL A 437 -12.58 -13.44 -6.05
N LYS A 438 -12.88 -14.66 -5.59
CA LYS A 438 -12.07 -15.36 -4.58
C LYS A 438 -10.85 -16.00 -5.23
N VAL A 439 -9.74 -15.25 -5.31
CA VAL A 439 -8.46 -15.75 -5.86
C VAL A 439 -7.95 -16.94 -5.05
N SER A 440 -7.44 -17.95 -5.75
CA SER A 440 -6.86 -19.17 -5.15
C SER A 440 -5.50 -19.55 -5.72
N GLU A 441 -5.10 -18.96 -6.84
CA GLU A 441 -3.83 -19.27 -7.50
C GLU A 441 -3.29 -18.08 -8.29
N MET A 442 -1.97 -17.93 -8.28
CA MET A 442 -1.21 -17.03 -9.14
C MET A 442 -0.11 -17.82 -9.84
N ALA A 443 0.04 -17.63 -11.15
CA ALA A 443 1.07 -18.30 -11.94
C ALA A 443 1.86 -17.29 -12.79
N TRP A 444 3.19 -17.43 -12.77
CA TRP A 444 4.09 -16.62 -13.58
C TRP A 444 4.40 -17.33 -14.89
N ASP A 445 4.20 -16.64 -16.01
CA ASP A 445 4.62 -17.11 -17.32
C ASP A 445 5.96 -16.46 -17.72
N PRO A 446 7.05 -17.22 -17.80
CA PRO A 446 8.36 -16.68 -18.16
C PRO A 446 8.48 -16.24 -19.63
N LEU A 447 7.59 -16.70 -20.52
CA LEU A 447 7.60 -16.35 -21.93
C LEU A 447 6.95 -14.99 -22.15
N THR A 448 5.74 -14.80 -21.61
CA THR A 448 5.00 -13.53 -21.73
C THR A 448 5.40 -12.51 -20.70
N LYS A 449 6.07 -12.93 -19.61
CA LYS A 449 6.40 -12.13 -18.43
C LYS A 449 5.15 -11.52 -17.77
N LYS A 450 4.05 -12.28 -17.76
CA LYS A 450 2.79 -11.91 -17.14
C LYS A 450 2.47 -12.84 -15.97
N ILE A 451 1.66 -12.33 -15.05
CA ILE A 451 1.09 -13.11 -13.95
C ILE A 451 -0.37 -13.38 -14.29
N SER A 452 -0.79 -14.64 -14.28
CA SER A 452 -2.20 -15.01 -14.31
C SER A 452 -2.74 -15.21 -12.90
N VAL A 453 -3.91 -14.65 -12.65
CA VAL A 453 -4.66 -14.74 -11.39
C VAL A 453 -5.86 -15.63 -11.62
N HIS A 454 -6.06 -16.64 -10.78
CA HIS A 454 -7.06 -17.70 -10.98
C HIS A 454 -8.06 -17.77 -9.82
N TRP A 455 -9.35 -17.93 -10.16
CA TRP A 455 -10.45 -18.10 -9.20
C TRP A 455 -11.50 -19.09 -9.73
N ARG A 456 -12.51 -19.40 -8.92
CA ARG A 456 -13.62 -20.31 -9.29
C ARG A 456 -14.93 -19.52 -9.34
N PRO A 457 -15.48 -19.23 -10.54
CA PRO A 457 -16.60 -18.28 -10.66
C PRO A 457 -17.98 -18.86 -10.31
N ASN A 458 -18.19 -20.18 -10.43
CA ASN A 458 -19.53 -20.79 -10.34
C ASN A 458 -19.75 -21.58 -9.05
N SER A 459 -18.74 -22.31 -8.59
CA SER A 459 -18.83 -23.17 -7.41
C SER A 459 -17.43 -23.42 -6.85
N GLU A 460 -17.34 -23.49 -5.53
CA GLU A 460 -16.15 -23.84 -4.76
C GLU A 460 -15.63 -25.24 -5.11
N PHE A 461 -16.53 -26.14 -5.54
CA PHE A 461 -16.20 -27.51 -5.97
C PHE A 461 -15.78 -27.61 -7.43
N SER A 462 -15.79 -26.51 -8.19
CA SER A 462 -15.35 -26.52 -9.59
C SER A 462 -13.89 -26.93 -9.69
N MET A 463 -13.58 -27.91 -10.55
CA MET A 463 -12.19 -28.31 -10.81
C MET A 463 -11.47 -27.30 -11.73
N THR A 464 -12.20 -26.64 -12.63
CA THR A 464 -11.66 -25.62 -13.53
C THR A 464 -11.68 -24.24 -12.87
N THR A 465 -10.67 -23.44 -13.19
CA THR A 465 -10.56 -22.03 -12.78
C THR A 465 -10.90 -21.11 -13.96
N ALA A 466 -11.46 -19.94 -13.66
CA ALA A 466 -11.35 -18.77 -14.52
C ALA A 466 -10.04 -18.06 -14.21
N SER A 467 -9.53 -17.27 -15.16
CA SER A 467 -8.28 -16.54 -14.97
C SER A 467 -8.22 -15.26 -15.79
N GLU A 468 -7.41 -14.33 -15.32
CA GLU A 468 -7.07 -13.08 -16.00
C GLU A 468 -5.56 -12.81 -15.81
N SER A 469 -4.90 -12.27 -16.83
CA SER A 469 -3.45 -12.08 -16.83
C SER A 469 -3.08 -10.60 -16.88
N PHE A 470 -2.10 -10.22 -16.08
CA PHE A 470 -1.62 -8.85 -15.93
C PHE A 470 -0.11 -8.77 -16.11
N ASP A 471 0.40 -7.60 -16.51
CA ASP A 471 1.84 -7.33 -16.56
C ASP A 471 2.42 -7.23 -15.15
N HIS A 472 1.66 -6.65 -14.22
CA HIS A 472 1.98 -6.57 -12.80
C HIS A 472 0.77 -6.87 -11.93
N VAL A 473 1.02 -7.37 -10.72
CA VAL A 473 -0.03 -7.61 -9.73
C VAL A 473 0.36 -6.98 -8.40
N VAL A 474 -0.56 -6.21 -7.82
CA VAL A 474 -0.47 -5.72 -6.44
C VAL A 474 -1.40 -6.57 -5.57
N VAL A 475 -0.83 -7.29 -4.61
CA VAL A 475 -1.58 -8.14 -3.68
C VAL A 475 -1.79 -7.37 -2.37
N ALA A 476 -3.02 -6.91 -2.17
CA ALA A 476 -3.48 -6.21 -0.97
C ALA A 476 -4.17 -7.14 0.05
N VAL A 477 -4.22 -8.44 -0.25
CA VAL A 477 -4.85 -9.48 0.58
C VAL A 477 -3.92 -9.86 1.74
N PRO A 478 -4.43 -10.03 2.99
CA PRO A 478 -3.59 -10.45 4.11
C PRO A 478 -2.99 -11.85 3.91
N PHE A 479 -1.81 -12.06 4.47
CA PHE A 479 -1.06 -13.32 4.33
C PHE A 479 -1.77 -14.54 4.91
N THR A 480 -2.69 -14.35 5.84
CA THR A 480 -3.62 -15.38 6.36
C THR A 480 -4.43 -16.04 5.24
N ARG A 481 -4.79 -15.29 4.18
CA ARG A 481 -5.46 -15.84 2.99
C ARG A 481 -4.47 -16.23 1.90
N VAL A 482 -3.47 -15.38 1.63
CA VAL A 482 -2.49 -15.63 0.56
C VAL A 482 -1.72 -16.95 0.78
N ARG A 483 -1.47 -17.34 2.04
CA ARG A 483 -0.80 -18.62 2.36
C ARG A 483 -1.58 -19.87 1.96
N LEU A 484 -2.86 -19.74 1.61
CA LEU A 484 -3.71 -20.81 1.10
C LEU A 484 -3.67 -20.93 -0.43
N TRP A 485 -3.04 -19.97 -1.12
CA TRP A 485 -2.98 -19.95 -2.57
C TRP A 485 -1.86 -20.82 -3.11
N ARG A 486 -2.02 -21.26 -4.36
CA ARG A 486 -0.88 -21.71 -5.18
C ARG A 486 -0.18 -20.47 -5.70
N LEU A 487 1.11 -20.33 -5.39
CA LEU A 487 1.88 -19.13 -5.71
C LEU A 487 3.02 -19.45 -6.67
N PRO A 488 3.51 -18.45 -7.43
CA PRO A 488 4.77 -18.56 -8.15
C PRO A 488 5.93 -18.92 -7.20
N PRO A 489 7.05 -19.45 -7.74
CA PRO A 489 8.19 -19.83 -6.92
C PRO A 489 9.00 -18.60 -6.46
N TYR A 490 8.41 -17.82 -5.55
CA TYR A 490 9.06 -16.69 -4.88
C TYR A 490 10.28 -17.11 -4.06
N SER A 491 11.07 -16.13 -3.65
CA SER A 491 12.22 -16.32 -2.79
C SER A 491 11.84 -17.04 -1.50
N SER A 492 12.81 -17.74 -0.91
CA SER A 492 12.59 -18.46 0.35
C SER A 492 12.15 -17.52 1.47
N LEU A 493 12.66 -16.29 1.50
CA LEU A 493 12.32 -15.32 2.53
C LEU A 493 10.86 -14.88 2.42
N LEU A 494 10.43 -14.44 1.23
CA LEU A 494 9.04 -14.04 0.98
C LEU A 494 8.07 -15.21 1.17
N THR A 495 8.44 -16.41 0.72
CA THR A 495 7.64 -17.62 0.92
C THR A 495 7.45 -17.93 2.41
N ARG A 496 8.49 -17.78 3.24
CA ARG A 496 8.36 -17.96 4.70
C ARG A 496 7.48 -16.86 5.30
N ALA A 497 7.70 -15.59 4.95
CA ALA A 497 6.88 -14.48 5.41
C ALA A 497 5.38 -14.73 5.17
N ILE A 498 4.99 -15.08 3.94
CA ILE A 498 3.60 -15.39 3.59
C ILE A 498 3.06 -16.52 4.48
N LYS A 499 3.84 -17.59 4.67
CA LYS A 499 3.41 -18.79 5.39
C LYS A 499 3.32 -18.62 6.91
N THR A 500 4.19 -17.81 7.51
CA THR A 500 4.42 -17.85 8.96
C THR A 500 4.27 -16.53 9.70
N LEU A 501 4.11 -15.40 8.99
CA LEU A 501 3.85 -14.11 9.65
C LEU A 501 2.61 -14.21 10.54
N ASN A 502 2.73 -13.77 11.78
CA ASN A 502 1.69 -13.89 12.79
C ASN A 502 0.62 -12.81 12.67
N TYR A 503 -0.61 -13.18 13.02
CA TYR A 503 -1.80 -12.33 13.08
C TYR A 503 -2.54 -12.65 14.37
N VAL A 504 -3.15 -11.63 14.98
CA VAL A 504 -3.90 -11.80 16.23
C VAL A 504 -5.41 -11.93 15.98
N GLN A 505 -6.06 -12.67 16.85
CA GLN A 505 -7.52 -12.81 16.90
C GLN A 505 -8.15 -11.55 17.49
N SER A 506 -9.33 -11.16 17.01
CA SER A 506 -10.20 -10.20 17.71
C SER A 506 -11.67 -10.48 17.48
N CYS A 507 -12.48 -10.24 18.50
CA CYS A 507 -13.93 -10.32 18.46
C CYS A 507 -14.55 -9.04 19.04
N LYS A 508 -15.61 -8.55 18.36
CA LYS A 508 -16.41 -7.39 18.76
C LYS A 508 -17.89 -7.74 18.82
N VAL A 509 -18.60 -7.17 19.79
CA VAL A 509 -20.06 -7.29 19.92
C VAL A 509 -20.65 -5.90 20.15
N ALA A 510 -21.51 -5.48 19.23
CA ALA A 510 -22.27 -4.25 19.31
C ALA A 510 -23.71 -4.53 19.76
N LEU A 511 -24.20 -3.79 20.76
CA LEU A 511 -25.53 -3.97 21.34
C LEU A 511 -26.35 -2.69 21.20
N HIS A 512 -27.57 -2.82 20.68
CA HIS A 512 -28.47 -1.69 20.44
C HIS A 512 -29.47 -1.49 21.58
N TYR A 513 -29.67 -0.23 21.95
CA TYR A 513 -30.53 0.19 23.05
C TYR A 513 -31.55 1.24 22.61
N LYS A 514 -32.72 1.25 23.27
CA LYS A 514 -33.83 2.17 22.97
C LYS A 514 -33.46 3.64 23.21
N THR A 515 -32.62 3.89 24.22
CA THR A 515 -32.09 5.20 24.56
C THR A 515 -30.59 5.10 24.88
N ARG A 516 -29.89 6.23 24.87
CA ARG A 516 -28.52 6.36 25.37
C ARG A 516 -28.47 6.46 26.89
N PHE A 517 -29.10 5.51 27.59
CA PHE A 517 -29.31 5.58 29.04
C PHE A 517 -28.02 5.79 29.84
N TRP A 518 -26.88 5.29 29.36
CA TRP A 518 -25.56 5.44 29.97
C TRP A 518 -25.10 6.91 30.07
N GLU A 519 -25.60 7.80 29.20
CA GLU A 519 -25.29 9.24 29.26
C GLU A 519 -26.11 9.98 30.32
N HIS A 520 -27.16 9.34 30.86
CA HIS A 520 -28.12 9.96 31.79
C HIS A 520 -28.15 9.25 33.15
N LEU A 521 -27.15 8.41 33.43
CA LEU A 521 -26.90 7.85 34.75
C LEU A 521 -26.43 8.96 35.73
N PRO A 522 -26.49 8.73 37.06
CA PRO A 522 -25.98 9.69 38.03
C PRO A 522 -24.51 10.10 37.77
N GLU A 523 -23.67 9.13 37.41
CA GLU A 523 -22.36 9.35 36.82
C GLU A 523 -22.47 9.09 35.30
N PRO A 524 -22.52 10.14 34.47
CA PRO A 524 -22.78 10.00 33.04
C PRO A 524 -21.56 9.49 32.28
N ILE A 525 -21.78 8.59 31.33
CA ILE A 525 -20.74 8.06 30.44
C ILE A 525 -20.84 8.74 29.08
N LEU A 526 -19.89 9.64 28.76
CA LEU A 526 -19.89 10.44 27.55
C LEU A 526 -18.69 10.08 26.65
N GLY A 527 -18.88 9.08 25.78
CA GLY A 527 -17.77 8.46 25.05
C GLY A 527 -16.88 7.61 25.95
N GLY A 528 -15.65 7.33 25.52
CA GLY A 528 -14.70 6.54 26.32
C GLY A 528 -14.77 5.03 26.07
N CYS A 529 -13.78 4.34 26.62
CA CYS A 529 -13.56 2.90 26.52
C CYS A 529 -13.00 2.40 27.85
N GLY A 530 -13.82 1.68 28.60
CA GLY A 530 -13.42 1.06 29.86
C GLY A 530 -13.13 -0.42 29.74
N SER A 531 -12.78 -1.02 30.87
CA SER A 531 -12.53 -2.45 31.04
C SER A 531 -13.29 -2.98 32.24
N THR A 532 -13.34 -4.29 32.38
CA THR A 532 -14.02 -4.95 33.51
C THR A 532 -13.24 -6.18 33.95
N ASP A 533 -13.62 -6.76 35.09
CA ASP A 533 -13.16 -8.07 35.56
C ASP A 533 -14.10 -9.22 35.11
N ILE A 534 -15.21 -8.89 34.44
CA ILE A 534 -16.19 -9.88 33.96
C ILE A 534 -15.54 -10.80 32.90
N PRO A 535 -15.51 -12.12 33.12
CA PRO A 535 -14.88 -13.05 32.18
C PRO A 535 -15.54 -13.04 30.79
N GLY A 536 -14.72 -12.98 29.74
CA GLY A 536 -15.19 -12.98 28.36
C GLY A 536 -15.55 -11.59 27.81
N VAL A 537 -15.23 -10.53 28.56
CA VAL A 537 -15.39 -9.13 28.17
C VAL A 537 -14.02 -8.48 28.12
N GLY A 538 -13.62 -8.02 26.95
CA GLY A 538 -12.44 -7.17 26.79
C GLY A 538 -12.78 -5.72 27.17
N SER A 539 -12.72 -4.81 26.20
CA SER A 539 -13.12 -3.41 26.43
C SER A 539 -14.60 -3.16 26.13
N VAL A 540 -15.19 -2.23 26.88
CA VAL A 540 -16.55 -1.71 26.65
C VAL A 540 -16.43 -0.25 26.22
N CYS A 541 -16.87 0.07 25.00
CA CYS A 541 -16.71 1.41 24.43
C CYS A 541 -18.05 2.07 24.10
N TYR A 542 -18.15 3.35 24.42
CA TYR A 542 -19.34 4.17 24.21
C TYR A 542 -19.16 5.13 23.03
N PRO A 543 -20.22 5.46 22.30
CA PRO A 543 -20.09 6.35 21.15
C PRO A 543 -19.73 7.78 21.56
N SER A 544 -18.74 8.38 20.89
CA SER A 544 -18.36 9.80 21.07
C SER A 544 -19.15 10.78 20.20
N TYR A 545 -20.15 10.30 19.47
CA TYR A 545 -21.00 11.11 18.59
C TYR A 545 -22.41 11.22 19.15
N THR A 546 -23.12 12.29 18.77
CA THR A 546 -24.49 12.59 19.22
C THR A 546 -24.64 12.53 20.75
N LEU A 547 -23.66 13.07 21.48
CA LEU A 547 -23.65 13.07 22.95
C LEU A 547 -24.88 13.80 23.51
N ASN A 548 -25.38 13.32 24.65
CA ASN A 548 -26.59 13.79 25.34
C ASN A 548 -27.88 13.64 24.52
N ALA A 549 -27.89 12.83 23.45
CA ALA A 549 -29.11 12.56 22.71
C ALA A 549 -30.05 11.62 23.49
N SER A 550 -31.36 11.84 23.38
CA SER A 550 -32.38 11.00 24.02
C SER A 550 -32.78 9.78 23.17
N GLY A 551 -32.33 9.73 21.92
CA GLY A 551 -32.66 8.68 20.95
C GLY A 551 -31.93 7.35 21.23
N PRO A 552 -32.16 6.33 20.38
CA PRO A 552 -31.44 5.06 20.46
C PRO A 552 -29.94 5.22 20.26
N GLY A 553 -29.17 4.23 20.73
CA GLY A 553 -27.73 4.19 20.58
C GLY A 553 -27.18 2.77 20.63
N VAL A 554 -25.89 2.64 20.31
CA VAL A 554 -25.22 1.34 20.25
C VAL A 554 -23.95 1.37 21.11
N ILE A 555 -23.84 0.44 22.07
CA ILE A 555 -22.62 0.25 22.86
C ILE A 555 -21.78 -0.83 22.17
N LEU A 556 -20.46 -0.64 22.09
CA LEU A 556 -19.54 -1.76 21.84
C LEU A 556 -19.37 -2.51 23.16
N GLY A 557 -20.25 -3.48 23.42
CA GLY A 557 -20.26 -4.21 24.68
C GLY A 557 -19.07 -5.15 24.86
N ASN A 558 -18.36 -5.46 23.77
CA ASN A 558 -17.12 -6.22 23.82
C ASN A 558 -16.17 -5.81 22.71
N TYR A 559 -14.91 -5.62 23.07
CA TYR A 559 -13.76 -5.63 22.18
C TYR A 559 -12.65 -6.45 22.83
N ALA A 560 -12.56 -7.73 22.45
CA ALA A 560 -11.55 -8.66 22.94
C ALA A 560 -10.56 -9.03 21.84
N PHE A 561 -9.34 -9.40 22.23
CA PHE A 561 -8.30 -9.87 21.31
C PHE A 561 -7.46 -11.00 21.93
N GLY A 562 -6.57 -11.59 21.14
CA GLY A 562 -5.64 -12.63 21.58
C GLY A 562 -6.34 -13.92 22.05
N ALA A 563 -5.85 -14.51 23.14
CA ALA A 563 -6.31 -15.80 23.65
C ALA A 563 -7.80 -15.78 24.08
N GLU A 564 -8.27 -14.65 24.61
CA GLU A 564 -9.68 -14.47 24.96
C GLU A 564 -10.55 -14.48 23.71
N ALA A 565 -10.21 -13.68 22.69
CA ALA A 565 -10.95 -13.66 21.43
C ALA A 565 -10.96 -15.02 20.72
N ARG A 566 -9.88 -15.80 20.81
CA ARG A 566 -9.88 -17.19 20.31
C ARG A 566 -10.98 -18.03 20.96
N SER A 567 -11.13 -17.91 22.28
CA SER A 567 -12.13 -18.65 23.04
C SER A 567 -13.54 -18.18 22.68
N LEU A 568 -13.76 -16.86 22.60
CA LEU A 568 -15.04 -16.24 22.24
C LEU A 568 -15.45 -16.53 20.78
N ALA A 569 -14.49 -16.70 19.88
CA ALA A 569 -14.75 -17.04 18.49
C ALA A 569 -15.34 -18.44 18.32
N SER A 570 -15.14 -19.34 19.29
CA SER A 570 -15.69 -20.70 19.28
C SER A 570 -17.17 -20.78 19.69
N LEU A 571 -17.67 -19.77 20.38
CA LEU A 571 -19.07 -19.68 20.77
C LEU A 571 -19.96 -19.45 19.55
N THR A 572 -21.19 -19.93 19.61
CA THR A 572 -22.22 -19.45 18.67
C THR A 572 -22.43 -17.95 18.84
N GLU A 573 -22.93 -17.30 17.80
CA GLU A 573 -23.21 -15.87 17.86
C GLU A 573 -24.14 -15.52 19.02
N THR A 574 -25.25 -16.24 19.16
CA THR A 574 -26.24 -16.01 20.23
C THR A 574 -25.64 -16.20 21.62
N GLU A 575 -24.80 -17.20 21.83
CA GLU A 575 -24.14 -17.43 23.13
C GLU A 575 -23.19 -16.30 23.50
N HIS A 576 -22.36 -15.85 22.55
CA HIS A 576 -21.45 -14.73 22.78
C HIS A 576 -22.24 -13.45 23.07
N VAL A 577 -23.25 -13.13 22.26
CA VAL A 577 -24.10 -11.94 22.47
C VAL A 577 -24.82 -11.99 23.81
N ALA A 578 -25.36 -13.15 24.20
CA ALA A 578 -26.03 -13.30 25.49
C ALA A 578 -25.05 -13.15 26.67
N LEU A 579 -23.79 -13.58 26.52
CA LEU A 579 -22.74 -13.33 27.50
C LEU A 579 -22.51 -11.83 27.67
N ILE A 580 -22.32 -11.10 26.56
CA ILE A 580 -22.08 -9.65 26.60
C ILE A 580 -23.30 -8.90 27.12
N GLN A 581 -24.52 -9.30 26.76
CA GLN A 581 -25.72 -8.66 27.27
C GLN A 581 -25.85 -8.80 28.80
N ARG A 582 -25.55 -9.98 29.36
CA ARG A 582 -25.52 -10.16 30.82
C ARG A 582 -24.44 -9.30 31.48
N ALA A 583 -23.26 -9.21 30.85
CA ALA A 583 -22.21 -8.32 31.34
C ALA A 583 -22.64 -6.85 31.35
N MET A 584 -23.40 -6.38 30.36
CA MET A 584 -23.94 -5.01 30.37
C MET A 584 -24.93 -4.78 31.52
N VAL A 585 -25.67 -5.81 31.94
CA VAL A 585 -26.54 -5.74 33.13
C VAL A 585 -25.70 -5.70 34.41
N GLU A 586 -24.59 -6.45 34.48
CA GLU A 586 -23.67 -6.38 35.62
C GLU A 586 -22.98 -5.00 35.71
N ILE A 587 -22.65 -4.38 34.57
CA ILE A 587 -22.00 -3.08 34.52
C ILE A 587 -22.97 -1.94 34.85
N HIS A 588 -24.17 -1.96 34.27
CA HIS A 588 -25.08 -0.80 34.33
C HIS A 588 -26.36 -1.04 35.16
N GLY A 589 -26.56 -2.24 35.69
CA GLY A 589 -27.80 -2.64 36.36
C GLY A 589 -28.93 -3.02 35.40
N GLU A 590 -30.12 -3.25 35.97
CA GLU A 590 -31.31 -3.74 35.26
C GLU A 590 -31.76 -2.84 34.10
N VAL A 591 -31.42 -1.55 34.12
CA VAL A 591 -31.72 -0.62 33.02
C VAL A 591 -31.14 -1.11 31.68
N ALA A 592 -29.99 -1.79 31.66
CA ALA A 592 -29.45 -2.36 30.44
C ALA A 592 -30.35 -3.47 29.88
N ALA A 593 -30.95 -4.31 30.74
CA ALA A 593 -31.91 -5.32 30.31
C ALA A 593 -33.20 -4.68 29.76
N GLU A 594 -33.72 -3.65 30.44
CA GLU A 594 -34.93 -2.95 30.04
C GLU A 594 -34.79 -2.20 28.71
N GLN A 595 -33.62 -1.58 28.49
CA GLN A 595 -33.34 -0.75 27.31
C GLN A 595 -32.84 -1.55 26.11
N TRP A 596 -32.37 -2.79 26.29
CA TRP A 596 -31.90 -3.62 25.17
C TRP A 596 -33.04 -3.89 24.18
N THR A 597 -32.78 -3.72 22.89
CA THR A 597 -33.82 -3.92 21.86
C THR A 597 -33.85 -5.33 21.29
N GLY A 598 -32.89 -6.18 21.64
CA GLY A 598 -32.67 -7.47 20.96
C GLY A 598 -31.85 -7.36 19.68
N ASN A 599 -31.55 -6.15 19.18
CA ASN A 599 -30.71 -5.96 17.99
C ASN A 599 -29.24 -5.91 18.42
N TYR A 600 -28.39 -6.56 17.63
CA TYR A 600 -26.96 -6.64 17.87
C TYR A 600 -26.20 -6.89 16.55
N ASP A 601 -24.89 -6.75 16.60
CA ASP A 601 -23.99 -7.32 15.60
C ASP A 601 -22.75 -7.91 16.28
N ARG A 602 -22.15 -8.94 15.66
CA ARG A 602 -20.95 -9.61 16.16
C ARG A 602 -20.00 -9.91 15.02
N ILE A 603 -18.75 -9.50 15.18
CA ILE A 603 -17.67 -9.87 14.24
C ILE A 603 -16.52 -10.46 15.03
N CYS A 604 -16.14 -11.69 14.67
CA CYS A 604 -14.87 -12.29 15.07
C CYS A 604 -14.00 -12.41 13.83
N TRP A 605 -12.96 -11.56 13.73
CA TRP A 605 -12.13 -11.43 12.53
C TRP A 605 -11.36 -12.71 12.18
N GLU A 606 -11.11 -13.58 13.16
CA GLU A 606 -10.52 -14.91 12.93
C GLU A 606 -11.40 -15.81 12.04
N ASN A 607 -12.72 -15.64 12.13
CA ASN A 607 -13.70 -16.45 11.41
C ASN A 607 -14.20 -15.76 10.12
N ASP A 608 -13.75 -14.54 9.83
CA ASP A 608 -14.06 -13.85 8.59
C ASP A 608 -13.41 -14.57 7.40
N GLU A 609 -14.20 -14.97 6.40
CA GLU A 609 -13.73 -15.80 5.29
C GLU A 609 -12.72 -15.09 4.36
N PHE A 610 -12.66 -13.77 4.40
CA PHE A 610 -11.80 -12.94 3.55
C PHE A 610 -10.57 -12.40 4.27
N GLN A 611 -10.57 -12.39 5.60
CA GLN A 611 -9.48 -11.83 6.40
C GLN A 611 -8.75 -12.90 7.23
N ALA A 612 -9.48 -13.84 7.85
CA ALA A 612 -8.94 -14.90 8.70
C ALA A 612 -7.88 -14.40 9.72
N GLY A 613 -8.19 -13.31 10.41
CA GLY A 613 -7.31 -12.61 11.36
C GLY A 613 -7.62 -11.12 11.44
N ALA A 614 -7.41 -10.51 12.62
CA ALA A 614 -7.76 -9.11 12.88
C ALA A 614 -6.70 -8.15 12.32
N TRP A 615 -5.46 -8.24 12.78
CA TRP A 615 -4.32 -7.48 12.26
C TRP A 615 -3.04 -8.30 12.37
N CYS A 616 -2.01 -7.87 11.65
CA CYS A 616 -0.68 -8.45 11.76
C CYS A 616 -0.08 -8.10 13.12
N GLU A 617 0.49 -9.09 13.80
CA GLU A 617 1.20 -8.85 15.05
C GLU A 617 2.44 -9.75 15.03
N PRO A 618 3.56 -9.28 14.45
CA PRO A 618 4.73 -10.10 14.25
C PRO A 618 5.27 -10.64 15.58
N LEU A 619 5.68 -11.90 15.61
CA LEU A 619 6.44 -12.43 16.75
C LEU A 619 7.87 -11.88 16.73
N VAL A 620 8.57 -11.97 17.86
CA VAL A 620 9.99 -11.59 17.99
C VAL A 620 10.81 -12.07 16.78
N GLY A 621 11.56 -11.14 16.17
CA GLY A 621 12.38 -11.36 14.98
C GLY A 621 11.64 -11.43 13.63
N GLN A 622 10.31 -11.57 13.57
CA GLN A 622 9.60 -11.69 12.29
C GLN A 622 9.61 -10.40 11.47
N GLN A 623 9.35 -9.25 12.10
CA GLN A 623 9.29 -7.96 11.42
C GLN A 623 10.64 -7.60 10.80
N GLU A 624 11.71 -7.57 11.60
CA GLU A 624 13.08 -7.32 11.14
C GLU A 624 13.50 -8.29 10.02
N LEU A 625 13.18 -9.58 10.16
CA LEU A 625 13.52 -10.59 9.16
C LEU A 625 12.75 -10.42 7.83
N TYR A 626 11.46 -10.11 7.88
CA TYR A 626 10.59 -10.18 6.71
C TYR A 626 10.36 -8.85 6.00
N LEU A 627 10.49 -7.71 6.69
CA LEU A 627 10.32 -6.38 6.08
C LEU A 627 11.13 -6.21 4.78
N PRO A 628 12.43 -6.56 4.71
CA PRO A 628 13.22 -6.40 3.48
C PRO A 628 12.69 -7.21 2.29
N ALA A 629 11.92 -8.27 2.53
CA ALA A 629 11.33 -9.07 1.46
C ALA A 629 10.18 -8.33 0.74
N TYR A 630 9.44 -7.48 1.45
CA TYR A 630 8.29 -6.76 0.89
C TYR A 630 8.69 -5.62 -0.05
N PHE A 631 9.95 -5.17 0.05
CA PHE A 631 10.56 -4.12 -0.77
C PHE A 631 11.08 -4.62 -2.12
N ARG A 632 10.96 -5.93 -2.38
CA ARG A 632 11.42 -6.56 -3.62
C ARG A 632 10.22 -6.98 -4.45
N THR A 633 10.21 -6.57 -5.72
CA THR A 633 9.24 -7.08 -6.68
C THR A 633 9.71 -8.41 -7.21
N GLU A 634 8.89 -9.43 -7.00
CA GLU A 634 9.19 -10.78 -7.46
C GLU A 634 8.19 -11.20 -8.53
N MET A 635 8.70 -11.52 -9.72
CA MET A 635 7.89 -11.96 -10.88
C MET A 635 6.74 -11.00 -11.19
N GLY A 636 6.97 -9.69 -11.11
CA GLY A 636 5.94 -8.66 -11.35
C GLY A 636 4.93 -8.48 -10.21
N THR A 637 5.13 -9.14 -9.06
CA THR A 637 4.24 -9.08 -7.90
C THR A 637 4.77 -8.12 -6.84
N VAL A 638 3.90 -7.24 -6.34
CA VAL A 638 4.14 -6.36 -5.18
C VAL A 638 3.11 -6.68 -4.10
N PHE A 639 3.54 -6.81 -2.85
CA PHE A 639 2.64 -7.03 -1.70
C PHE A 639 2.45 -5.72 -0.95
N VAL A 640 1.21 -5.39 -0.59
CA VAL A 640 0.85 -4.17 0.15
C VAL A 640 -0.20 -4.47 1.22
N GLY A 641 -0.32 -3.57 2.20
CA GLY A 641 -1.23 -3.70 3.34
C GLY A 641 -0.50 -3.52 4.67
N GLU A 642 -1.25 -3.33 5.75
CA GLU A 642 -0.68 -3.03 7.08
C GLU A 642 0.36 -4.04 7.56
N HIS A 643 0.19 -5.31 7.19
CA HIS A 643 1.14 -6.41 7.49
C HIS A 643 2.49 -6.31 6.78
N THR A 644 2.66 -5.35 5.87
CA THR A 644 3.92 -5.08 5.16
C THR A 644 4.50 -3.70 5.52
N SER A 645 3.96 -3.05 6.57
CA SER A 645 4.46 -1.79 7.14
C SER A 645 5.14 -2.07 8.51
N TRP A 646 5.58 -1.02 9.21
CA TRP A 646 6.29 -1.11 10.50
C TRP A 646 5.39 -0.98 11.73
N THR A 647 4.22 -0.43 11.53
CA THR A 647 3.14 -0.37 12.51
C THR A 647 1.99 -1.18 11.96
N HIS A 648 1.19 -1.75 12.85
CA HIS A 648 0.16 -2.70 12.49
C HIS A 648 -1.16 -2.29 13.13
N ALA A 649 -2.27 -2.86 12.66
CA ALA A 649 -3.64 -2.54 13.13
C ALA A 649 -4.20 -1.14 12.75
N TRP A 650 -3.42 -0.26 12.12
CA TRP A 650 -3.87 1.09 11.75
C TRP A 650 -4.13 1.27 10.25
N ILE A 651 -5.10 2.14 9.92
CA ILE A 651 -5.41 2.51 8.53
C ILE A 651 -4.18 3.15 7.86
N TRP A 652 -3.46 4.00 8.59
CA TRP A 652 -2.30 4.70 8.02
C TRP A 652 -1.24 3.70 7.52
N SER A 653 -0.99 2.60 8.24
CA SER A 653 -0.04 1.55 7.86
C SER A 653 -0.43 0.88 6.53
N ALA A 654 -1.73 0.72 6.28
CA ALA A 654 -2.21 0.22 5.00
C ALA A 654 -2.03 1.25 3.86
N LEU A 655 -2.26 2.54 4.14
CA LEU A 655 -2.08 3.62 3.17
C LEU A 655 -0.60 3.83 2.81
N GLU A 656 0.26 3.89 3.82
CA GLU A 656 1.71 4.00 3.66
C GLU A 656 2.24 2.86 2.80
N SER A 657 1.87 1.62 3.13
CA SER A 657 2.33 0.45 2.38
C SER A 657 1.86 0.50 0.91
N ALA A 658 0.70 1.08 0.64
CA ALA A 658 0.25 1.30 -0.74
C ALA A 658 1.08 2.37 -1.46
N VAL A 659 1.51 3.43 -0.77
CA VAL A 659 2.42 4.44 -1.32
C VAL A 659 3.78 3.83 -1.64
N ARG A 660 4.34 3.05 -0.70
CA ARG A 660 5.58 2.27 -0.90
C ARG A 660 5.46 1.31 -2.07
N GLY A 661 4.42 0.47 -2.09
CA GLY A 661 4.23 -0.53 -3.14
C GLY A 661 3.99 0.08 -4.52
N THR A 662 3.31 1.22 -4.58
CA THR A 662 3.11 1.93 -5.86
C THR A 662 4.41 2.58 -6.33
N ALA A 663 5.19 3.23 -5.45
CA ALA A 663 6.50 3.76 -5.80
C ALA A 663 7.46 2.65 -6.27
N GLN A 664 7.46 1.50 -5.59
CA GLN A 664 8.20 0.30 -5.98
C GLN A 664 7.82 -0.15 -7.40
N LEU A 665 6.53 -0.30 -7.68
CA LEU A 665 6.03 -0.70 -8.99
C LEU A 665 6.42 0.29 -10.10
N LEU A 666 6.26 1.60 -9.84
CA LEU A 666 6.63 2.66 -10.77
C LEU A 666 8.12 2.63 -11.11
N LEU A 667 8.99 2.42 -10.12
CA LEU A 667 10.44 2.31 -10.34
C LEU A 667 10.82 1.06 -11.14
N ASP A 668 10.16 -0.07 -10.92
CA ASP A 668 10.36 -1.28 -11.73
C ASP A 668 9.92 -1.08 -13.20
N MET A 669 8.93 -0.21 -13.41
CA MET A 669 8.48 0.23 -14.73
C MET A 669 9.37 1.32 -15.34
N GLY A 670 10.33 1.87 -14.58
CA GLY A 670 11.21 2.96 -15.00
C GLY A 670 10.61 4.36 -14.90
N LEU A 671 9.48 4.50 -14.21
CA LEU A 671 8.70 5.73 -14.02
C LEU A 671 9.17 6.48 -12.75
N VAL A 672 10.39 7.02 -12.80
CA VAL A 672 11.03 7.67 -11.64
C VAL A 672 10.33 8.95 -11.21
N ASP A 673 9.87 9.78 -12.16
CA ASP A 673 9.23 11.05 -11.83
C ASP A 673 7.85 10.82 -11.21
N GLU A 674 7.10 9.87 -11.73
CA GLU A 674 5.82 9.44 -11.17
C GLU A 674 6.02 8.88 -9.75
N ALA A 675 7.07 8.08 -9.52
CA ALA A 675 7.39 7.59 -8.19
C ALA A 675 7.71 8.74 -7.22
N LYS A 676 8.44 9.77 -7.68
CA LYS A 676 8.73 10.98 -6.90
C LYS A 676 7.48 11.84 -6.65
N GLU A 677 6.59 11.95 -7.61
CA GLU A 677 5.33 12.67 -7.47
C GLU A 677 4.45 12.02 -6.38
N VAL A 678 4.32 10.68 -6.44
CA VAL A 678 3.61 9.89 -5.43
C VAL A 678 4.25 10.06 -4.05
N THR A 679 5.56 9.87 -3.90
CA THR A 679 6.22 9.99 -2.59
C THR A 679 6.24 11.43 -2.06
N GLY A 680 6.43 12.42 -2.93
CA GLY A 680 6.41 13.84 -2.57
C GLY A 680 5.04 14.30 -2.09
N THR A 681 3.97 13.76 -2.66
CA THR A 681 2.60 14.08 -2.27
C THR A 681 2.22 13.43 -0.93
N TRP A 682 2.64 12.19 -0.71
CA TRP A 682 2.09 11.32 0.34
C TRP A 682 3.04 10.94 1.49
N MET A 683 4.35 11.16 1.42
CA MET A 683 5.31 10.73 2.47
C MET A 683 6.23 11.86 2.96
N ALA A 684 6.69 12.75 2.09
CA ALA A 684 7.84 13.61 2.43
C ALA A 684 7.50 14.90 3.20
N ARG A 685 6.27 15.43 3.10
CA ARG A 685 5.99 16.83 3.51
C ARG A 685 5.91 17.05 5.02
N TRP A 686 5.37 16.10 5.78
CA TRP A 686 5.11 16.29 7.21
C TRP A 686 6.02 15.48 8.14
N LEU A 687 6.84 14.57 7.61
CA LEU A 687 7.83 13.81 8.39
C LEU A 687 9.20 14.49 8.48
N ARG A 688 9.37 15.62 7.77
CA ARG A 688 10.62 16.39 7.66
C ARG A 688 10.55 17.77 8.33
N MET A 689 9.42 18.10 8.96
CA MET A 689 9.20 19.39 9.63
C MET A 689 9.68 19.36 11.07
#